data_AF-A0A3M7IG76-F1
#
_entry.id   AF-A0A3M7IG76-F1
#
_cell.length_a   1.000
_cell.length_b   1.000
_cell.length_c   1.000
_cell.angle_alpha   90.00
_cell.angle_beta   90.00
_cell.angle_gamma   90.00
#
_symmetry.space_group_name_H-M   'P 1'
#
loop_
_entity.id
_entity.type
_entity.pdbx_description
1 polymer ?
#
loop_
_entity_poly.entity_id
_entity_poly.type
_entity_poly.pdbx_seq_one_letter_code
_entity_poly.pdbx_strand_id
1 'polypeptide(L)'
;MAAPLPVLYAVWQDHTREGLAAYTVTLPARYGDFLVAGLALIVTLTGEGLWKIVAYILHQVGAKGSGMDIQHLEHQVILRNQAMPFDSILEFSKIAWTWRHSRLRPLRRAFGLMFWPLIILTGFSLASVFSANVSKPAYEVNRILLESNACGLLMPSMEDQQTEKGRSETQQKYMKDMRQSRAYAEECYRSLHGSAICNDFASARLPYTTQQEVTCPFGNRCLLGRRGAVRYDTGKLNSHVHLGVNAVPADRVDFRKVTTCSVLDIQDRTQILAEEVTGQELWNRSRVFLGPIAGVSDWTLQHSDLLRRLEQPYTINSFHNSDVVSNVPATDERGNGDWLPIEDLTVEAADVSLHLVAANNVKYTDAVYDPLFSATRKASYGAYIPDDTVRALACTDQLQVCGHNSDRCTPLLGTSVLNQNLSSSYGFSGTQEATAIRIALAFHRASSYFVVTSNPSSALIASDVVIPPAQDSSSLPNDQWIDETTAWFQTGLASLQLEMVQYPNNFWSVNGSEQTGITPPDEYPRMEMRAPLSELCGRQLGTNTGSYQSFSLIGLLVIGIIAFLVFLTSLTITYWAPLFVREHKKIAYDADGKLQLLRQLLQAHGLEGWERRTLTAEVPALRESHEEATAGPAERSDDFVGYQRTVVAHIHPPKMTSD
;
A
#
# COMPACT_ATOMS: atom_id res chain seq x y z
N MET A 1 -8.43 -2.96 -17.82
CA MET A 1 -7.44 -2.35 -16.93
C MET A 1 -8.06 -1.10 -16.33
N ALA A 2 -8.12 -1.01 -15.00
CA ALA A 2 -8.55 0.21 -14.33
C ALA A 2 -7.57 1.35 -14.67
N ALA A 3 -8.06 2.58 -14.80
CA ALA A 3 -7.17 3.74 -14.90
C ALA A 3 -6.34 3.83 -13.60
N PRO A 4 -5.04 4.16 -13.68
CA PRO A 4 -4.21 4.32 -12.48
C PRO A 4 -4.82 5.41 -11.59
N LEU A 5 -4.95 5.12 -10.29
CA LEU A 5 -5.50 6.07 -9.32
C LEU A 5 -4.63 7.34 -9.26
N PRO A 6 -5.22 8.56 -9.24
CA PRO A 6 -4.48 9.82 -9.06
C PRO A 6 -3.71 9.83 -7.74
N VAL A 7 -2.45 10.25 -7.75
CA VAL A 7 -1.55 10.19 -6.59
C VAL A 7 -1.01 11.56 -6.25
N LEU A 8 -0.98 11.91 -4.96
CA LEU A 8 -0.47 13.19 -4.49
C LEU A 8 1.06 13.25 -4.52
N TYR A 9 1.62 14.21 -5.26
CA TYR A 9 3.06 14.52 -5.31
C TYR A 9 3.48 15.57 -4.28
N ALA A 10 3.19 15.33 -3.00
CA ALA A 10 3.49 16.29 -1.93
C ALA A 10 3.97 15.59 -0.65
N VAL A 11 4.37 16.41 0.33
CA VAL A 11 4.54 15.97 1.70
C VAL A 11 3.15 15.71 2.29
N TRP A 12 2.94 14.53 2.86
CA TRP A 12 1.71 14.17 3.55
C TRP A 12 2.02 13.40 4.83
N GLN A 13 1.01 13.28 5.70
CA GLN A 13 1.16 12.61 6.98
C GLN A 13 0.56 11.21 6.92
N ASP A 14 1.40 10.19 7.08
CA ASP A 14 1.00 8.79 7.23
C ASP A 14 0.65 8.51 8.69
N HIS A 15 -0.64 8.44 8.99
CA HIS A 15 -1.13 8.18 10.36
C HIS A 15 -0.93 6.73 10.82
N THR A 16 -0.27 5.88 10.02
CA THR A 16 0.23 4.57 10.50
C THR A 16 1.45 4.73 11.40
N ARG A 17 2.15 5.86 11.30
CA ARG A 17 3.34 6.20 12.08
C ARG A 17 3.04 7.40 12.98
N GLU A 18 3.85 7.54 14.02
CA GLU A 18 3.70 8.61 15.01
C GLU A 18 4.81 9.66 14.92
N GLY A 19 4.51 10.86 15.41
CA GLY A 19 5.45 11.98 15.48
C GLY A 19 6.01 12.39 14.11
N LEU A 20 7.30 12.72 14.07
CA LEU A 20 7.97 13.19 12.85
C LEU A 20 8.16 12.10 11.79
N ALA A 21 8.06 10.81 12.16
CA ALA A 21 8.17 9.70 11.21
C ALA A 21 6.93 9.54 10.32
N ALA A 22 5.82 10.20 10.67
CA ALA A 22 4.60 10.22 9.88
C ALA A 22 4.73 11.00 8.57
N TYR A 23 5.61 12.00 8.51
CA TYR A 23 5.78 12.79 7.30
C TYR A 23 6.46 11.98 6.19
N THR A 24 5.72 11.82 5.10
CA THR A 24 6.09 11.00 3.95
C THR A 24 6.01 11.84 2.68
N VAL A 25 6.95 11.62 1.76
CA VAL A 25 6.95 12.25 0.43
C VAL A 25 6.77 11.15 -0.61
N THR A 26 5.83 11.31 -1.53
CA THR A 26 5.61 10.34 -2.61
C THR A 26 6.04 10.93 -3.96
N LEU A 27 6.84 10.17 -4.70
CA LEU A 27 7.39 10.58 -6.00
C LEU A 27 7.17 9.46 -7.03
N PRO A 28 7.07 9.79 -8.34
CA PRO A 28 7.13 8.77 -9.38
C PRO A 28 8.44 7.98 -9.29
N ALA A 29 8.39 6.67 -9.54
CA ALA A 29 9.52 5.75 -9.36
C ALA A 29 10.81 6.28 -10.00
N ARG A 30 10.73 6.83 -11.22
CA ARG A 30 11.88 7.43 -11.93
C ARG A 30 12.58 8.54 -11.14
N TYR A 31 11.81 9.45 -10.54
CA TYR A 31 12.39 10.53 -9.73
C TYR A 31 12.83 10.05 -8.35
N GLY A 32 12.14 9.04 -7.81
CA GLY A 32 12.55 8.35 -6.60
C GLY A 32 13.92 7.68 -6.75
N ASP A 33 14.17 6.99 -7.86
CA ASP A 33 15.47 6.35 -8.14
C ASP A 33 16.60 7.38 -8.24
N PHE A 34 16.35 8.55 -8.84
CA PHE A 34 17.32 9.66 -8.85
C PHE A 34 17.61 10.18 -7.44
N LEU A 35 16.59 10.28 -6.58
CA LEU A 35 16.76 10.71 -5.19
C LEU A 35 17.59 9.68 -4.39
N VAL A 36 17.30 8.38 -4.54
CA VAL A 36 18.07 7.31 -3.89
C VAL A 36 19.54 7.33 -4.33
N ALA A 37 19.80 7.47 -5.63
CA ALA A 37 21.17 7.59 -6.15
C ALA A 37 21.88 8.85 -5.61
N GLY A 38 21.16 9.97 -5.53
CA GLY A 38 21.67 11.21 -4.95
C GLY A 38 22.02 11.07 -3.46
N LEU A 39 21.17 10.41 -2.67
CA LEU A 39 21.43 10.13 -1.26
C LEU A 39 22.66 9.25 -1.06
N ALA A 40 22.79 8.19 -1.86
CA ALA A 40 23.94 7.29 -1.81
C ALA A 40 25.26 8.04 -2.10
N LEU A 41 25.24 8.98 -3.06
CA LEU A 41 26.38 9.84 -3.37
C LEU A 41 26.69 10.81 -2.22
N ILE A 42 25.67 11.47 -1.66
CA ILE A 42 25.82 12.40 -0.53
C ILE A 42 26.45 11.68 0.68
N VAL A 43 25.97 10.48 1.01
CA VAL A 43 26.53 9.68 2.10
C VAL A 43 27.99 9.32 1.84
N THR A 44 28.34 8.92 0.62
CA THR A 44 29.74 8.62 0.25
C THR A 44 30.65 9.85 0.43
N LEU A 45 30.25 11.01 -0.10
CA LEU A 45 30.99 12.27 0.05
C LEU A 45 31.10 12.71 1.52
N THR A 46 30.09 12.42 2.33
CA THR A 46 30.12 12.67 3.78
C THR A 46 31.20 11.84 4.46
N GLY A 47 31.38 10.57 4.05
CA GLY A 47 32.47 9.71 4.54
C GLY A 47 33.85 10.28 4.22
N GLU A 48 34.04 10.83 3.02
CA GLU A 48 35.29 11.52 2.64
C GLU A 48 35.53 12.77 3.51
N GLY A 49 34.49 13.59 3.71
CA GLY A 49 34.55 14.76 4.58
C GLY A 49 34.91 14.39 6.03
N LEU A 50 34.31 13.32 6.56
CA LEU A 50 34.63 12.82 7.90
C LEU A 50 36.08 12.33 8.00
N TRP A 51 36.59 11.65 6.97
CA TRP A 51 37.98 11.24 6.95
C TRP A 51 38.94 12.42 7.01
N LYS A 52 38.69 13.51 6.28
CA LYS A 52 39.52 14.73 6.39
C LYS A 52 39.58 15.27 7.82
N ILE A 53 38.45 15.26 8.52
CA ILE A 53 38.37 15.68 9.93
C ILE A 53 39.19 14.75 10.83
N VAL A 54 39.01 13.43 10.68
CA VAL A 54 39.73 12.44 11.49
C VAL A 54 41.23 12.45 11.19
N ALA A 55 41.62 12.56 9.93
CA ALA A 55 43.02 12.65 9.50
C ALA A 55 43.69 13.90 10.07
N TYR A 56 43.00 15.05 10.06
CA TYR A 56 43.46 16.25 10.74
C TYR A 56 43.69 16.01 12.23
N ILE A 57 42.72 15.43 12.94
CA ILE A 57 42.83 15.16 14.38
C ILE A 57 44.00 14.19 14.66
N LEU A 58 44.13 13.11 13.90
CA LEU A 58 45.22 12.13 14.05
C LEU A 58 46.58 12.76 13.78
N HIS A 59 46.68 13.65 12.78
CA HIS A 59 47.89 14.45 12.54
C HIS A 59 48.20 15.31 13.76
N GLN A 60 47.25 16.11 14.23
CA GLN A 60 47.46 16.98 15.39
C GLN A 60 47.81 16.22 16.67
N VAL A 61 47.26 15.02 16.90
CA VAL A 61 47.63 14.16 18.04
C VAL A 61 49.05 13.60 17.87
N GLY A 62 49.43 13.23 16.65
CA GLY A 62 50.73 12.66 16.31
C GLY A 62 51.87 13.67 16.20
N ALA A 63 51.60 14.94 15.91
CA ALA A 63 52.60 15.98 15.74
C ALA A 63 53.39 16.23 17.05
N LYS A 64 54.71 15.99 17.02
CA LYS A 64 55.64 16.17 18.14
C LYS A 64 56.76 17.14 17.74
N GLY A 65 57.30 17.89 18.71
CA GLY A 65 58.37 18.86 18.45
C GLY A 65 59.77 18.26 18.24
N SER A 66 60.03 17.03 18.69
CA SER A 66 61.32 16.35 18.53
C SER A 66 61.20 14.82 18.70
N GLY A 67 62.23 14.07 18.28
CA GLY A 67 62.34 12.63 18.53
C GLY A 67 61.40 11.75 17.67
N MET A 68 61.05 12.20 16.47
CA MET A 68 60.23 11.44 15.52
C MET A 68 61.12 10.55 14.63
N ASP A 69 60.68 9.32 14.39
CA ASP A 69 61.32 8.45 13.41
C ASP A 69 60.77 8.71 12.00
N ILE A 70 61.46 8.19 10.98
CA ILE A 70 61.12 8.40 9.57
C ILE A 70 59.71 7.88 9.27
N GLN A 71 59.32 6.72 9.82
CA GLN A 71 57.98 6.16 9.62
C GLN A 71 56.88 7.06 10.20
N HIS A 72 57.13 7.69 11.34
CA HIS A 72 56.19 8.66 11.92
C HIS A 72 56.03 9.87 11.01
N LEU A 73 57.12 10.40 10.44
CA LEU A 73 57.06 11.50 9.47
C LEU A 73 56.29 11.10 8.20
N GLU A 74 56.57 9.92 7.62
CA GLU A 74 55.84 9.41 6.46
C GLU A 74 54.32 9.31 6.75
N HIS A 75 53.93 8.84 7.94
CA HIS A 75 52.53 8.79 8.35
C HIS A 75 51.89 10.18 8.50
N GLN A 76 52.60 11.17 9.04
CA GLN A 76 52.10 12.55 9.15
C GLN A 76 51.88 13.16 7.76
N VAL A 77 52.80 12.93 6.82
CA VAL A 77 52.65 13.35 5.42
C VAL A 77 51.42 12.72 4.77
N ILE A 78 51.17 11.41 4.98
CA ILE A 78 49.94 10.76 4.48
C ILE A 78 48.69 11.44 5.07
N LEU A 79 48.62 11.59 6.39
CA LEU A 79 47.46 12.17 7.08
C LEU A 79 47.16 13.61 6.62
N ARG A 80 48.18 14.39 6.22
CA ARG A 80 48.00 15.75 5.70
C ARG A 80 47.52 15.79 4.25
N ASN A 81 47.93 14.83 3.42
CA ASN A 81 47.80 14.94 1.97
C ASN A 81 46.76 14.01 1.35
N GLN A 82 46.38 12.93 2.04
CA GLN A 82 45.39 11.99 1.52
C GLN A 82 43.98 12.36 1.95
N ALA A 83 43.21 12.89 1.00
CA ALA A 83 41.84 13.33 1.20
C ALA A 83 40.82 12.19 1.25
N MET A 84 41.18 11.01 0.70
CA MET A 84 40.30 9.85 0.57
C MET A 84 40.70 8.75 1.57
N PRO A 85 39.72 8.09 2.22
CA PRO A 85 40.02 6.97 3.11
C PRO A 85 40.71 5.81 2.38
N PHE A 86 40.25 5.47 1.17
CA PHE A 86 40.80 4.38 0.37
C PHE A 86 42.28 4.62 0.00
N ASP A 87 42.61 5.80 -0.50
CA ASP A 87 43.99 6.17 -0.84
C ASP A 87 44.90 6.12 0.39
N SER A 88 44.39 6.57 1.54
CA SER A 88 45.13 6.51 2.80
C SER A 88 45.47 5.07 3.21
N ILE A 89 44.53 4.12 3.05
CA ILE A 89 44.77 2.69 3.32
C ILE A 89 45.87 2.16 2.39
N LEU A 90 45.82 2.49 1.10
CA LEU A 90 46.83 2.05 0.14
C LEU A 90 48.21 2.59 0.48
N GLU A 91 48.33 3.88 0.82
CA GLU A 91 49.61 4.48 1.18
C GLU A 91 50.17 3.93 2.50
N PHE A 92 49.33 3.75 3.53
CA PHE A 92 49.77 3.08 4.75
C PHE A 92 50.19 1.62 4.51
N SER A 93 49.53 0.92 3.59
CA SER A 93 49.89 -0.44 3.21
C SER A 93 51.25 -0.50 2.51
N LYS A 94 51.56 0.47 1.63
CA LYS A 94 52.87 0.60 0.98
C LYS A 94 53.98 0.78 2.02
N ILE A 95 53.81 1.70 2.98
CA ILE A 95 54.77 1.90 4.09
C ILE A 95 54.92 0.62 4.92
N ALA A 96 53.81 -0.04 5.29
CA ALA A 96 53.87 -1.27 6.06
C ALA A 96 54.67 -2.37 5.33
N TRP A 97 54.48 -2.48 4.01
CA TRP A 97 55.13 -3.47 3.17
C TRP A 97 56.61 -3.19 2.93
N THR A 98 56.99 -1.94 2.66
CA THR A 98 58.39 -1.55 2.45
C THR A 98 59.21 -1.76 3.72
N TRP A 99 58.65 -1.40 4.87
CA TRP A 99 59.35 -1.52 6.14
C TRP A 99 59.19 -2.88 6.83
N ARG A 100 58.51 -3.87 6.25
CA ARG A 100 58.10 -5.15 6.92
C ARG A 100 59.22 -5.93 7.62
N HIS A 101 60.48 -5.78 7.20
CA HIS A 101 61.64 -6.45 7.79
C HIS A 101 62.46 -5.57 8.75
N SER A 102 62.01 -4.34 9.01
CA SER A 102 62.69 -3.38 9.90
C SER A 102 62.37 -3.62 11.38
N ARG A 103 63.32 -3.30 12.27
CA ARG A 103 63.17 -3.40 13.74
C ARG A 103 62.17 -2.41 14.35
N LEU A 104 61.61 -1.49 13.56
CA LEU A 104 60.79 -0.35 14.00
C LEU A 104 59.31 -0.68 14.36
N ARG A 105 58.96 -1.97 14.52
CA ARG A 105 57.55 -2.43 14.71
C ARG A 105 56.54 -1.79 13.71
N PRO A 106 56.86 -1.76 12.40
CA PRO A 106 56.11 -0.99 11.39
C PRO A 106 54.67 -1.46 11.24
N LEU A 107 54.45 -2.78 11.26
CA LEU A 107 53.14 -3.38 11.08
C LEU A 107 52.14 -2.90 12.14
N ARG A 108 52.50 -2.90 13.43
CA ARG A 108 51.58 -2.49 14.51
C ARG A 108 51.16 -1.02 14.41
N ARG A 109 52.07 -0.13 14.01
CA ARG A 109 51.78 1.32 13.88
C ARG A 109 50.96 1.62 12.64
N ALA A 110 51.30 1.00 11.50
CA ALA A 110 50.53 1.13 10.28
C ALA A 110 49.12 0.55 10.45
N PHE A 111 48.96 -0.63 11.06
CA PHE A 111 47.63 -1.19 11.35
C PHE A 111 46.80 -0.32 12.30
N GLY A 112 47.43 0.31 13.30
CA GLY A 112 46.73 1.24 14.21
C GLY A 112 46.19 2.49 13.50
N LEU A 113 46.90 2.99 12.48
CA LEU A 113 46.44 4.13 11.67
C LEU A 113 45.47 3.73 10.56
N MET A 114 45.64 2.56 9.94
CA MET A 114 44.73 2.01 8.92
C MET A 114 43.33 1.69 9.46
N PHE A 115 43.21 1.44 10.76
CA PHE A 115 41.93 1.17 11.42
C PHE A 115 40.87 2.25 11.15
N TRP A 116 41.25 3.52 11.25
CA TRP A 116 40.33 4.66 11.08
C TRP A 116 39.75 4.81 9.66
N PRO A 117 40.57 4.91 8.60
CA PRO A 117 40.04 5.01 7.25
C PRO A 117 39.28 3.73 6.83
N LEU A 118 39.66 2.56 7.36
CA LEU A 118 38.95 1.30 7.08
C LEU A 118 37.55 1.29 7.69
N ILE A 119 37.39 1.73 8.95
CA ILE A 119 36.07 1.86 9.59
C ILE A 119 35.21 2.89 8.87
N ILE A 120 35.78 4.03 8.49
CA ILE A 120 35.02 5.07 7.80
C ILE A 120 34.60 4.57 6.41
N LEU A 121 35.52 3.97 5.65
CA LEU A 121 35.20 3.39 4.34
C LEU A 121 34.09 2.34 4.45
N THR A 122 34.27 1.34 5.31
CA THR A 122 33.29 0.25 5.47
C THR A 122 31.95 0.76 5.99
N GLY A 123 31.96 1.62 7.02
CA GLY A 123 30.77 2.19 7.62
C GLY A 123 29.96 3.05 6.64
N PHE A 124 30.63 3.93 5.88
CA PHE A 124 29.95 4.81 4.92
C PHE A 124 29.57 4.10 3.62
N SER A 125 30.32 3.09 3.16
CA SER A 125 29.87 2.22 2.07
C SER A 125 28.60 1.46 2.46
N LEU A 126 28.53 0.90 3.67
CA LEU A 126 27.31 0.26 4.17
C LEU A 126 26.17 1.27 4.31
N ALA A 127 26.42 2.44 4.89
CA ALA A 127 25.42 3.49 5.04
C ALA A 127 24.89 4.00 3.69
N SER A 128 25.73 4.07 2.66
CA SER A 128 25.34 4.45 1.30
C SER A 128 24.35 3.44 0.72
N VAL A 129 24.61 2.13 0.87
CA VAL A 129 23.67 1.07 0.47
C VAL A 129 22.38 1.16 1.28
N PHE A 130 22.47 1.32 2.60
CA PHE A 130 21.31 1.42 3.48
C PHE A 130 20.52 2.73 3.34
N SER A 131 21.05 3.77 2.69
CA SER A 131 20.29 5.01 2.45
C SER A 131 19.07 4.79 1.55
N ALA A 132 19.06 3.70 0.75
CA ALA A 132 17.90 3.28 -0.01
C ALA A 132 16.73 2.87 0.92
N ASN A 133 16.97 2.43 2.15
CA ASN A 133 15.91 2.07 3.10
C ASN A 133 15.11 3.27 3.62
N VAL A 134 15.52 4.50 3.30
CA VAL A 134 14.71 5.70 3.57
C VAL A 134 13.48 5.75 2.66
N SER A 135 13.54 5.05 1.52
CA SER A 135 12.38 4.78 0.68
C SER A 135 11.91 3.36 0.85
N LYS A 136 10.62 3.15 0.59
CA LYS A 136 10.15 1.82 0.23
C LYS A 136 10.38 1.60 -1.26
N PRO A 137 11.00 0.48 -1.68
CA PRO A 137 11.28 0.22 -3.08
C PRO A 137 10.00 0.22 -3.93
N ALA A 138 10.09 0.63 -5.20
CA ALA A 138 8.93 0.65 -6.08
C ALA A 138 8.27 -0.73 -6.28
N TYR A 139 9.05 -1.82 -6.20
CA TYR A 139 8.54 -3.18 -6.40
C TYR A 139 7.84 -3.75 -5.15
N GLU A 140 7.95 -3.10 -3.99
CA GLU A 140 7.19 -3.47 -2.80
C GLU A 140 5.87 -2.71 -2.74
N VAL A 141 4.91 -3.20 -1.94
CA VAL A 141 3.61 -2.54 -1.77
C VAL A 141 3.80 -1.22 -1.05
N ASN A 142 3.67 -0.13 -1.81
CA ASN A 142 3.81 1.23 -1.33
C ASN A 142 2.46 1.82 -0.97
N ARG A 143 2.33 2.34 0.26
CA ARG A 143 1.17 3.11 0.68
C ARG A 143 1.34 4.53 0.18
N ILE A 144 0.34 4.99 -0.55
CA ILE A 144 0.32 6.31 -1.18
C ILE A 144 -0.96 7.04 -0.79
N LEU A 145 -0.89 8.36 -0.71
CA LEU A 145 -2.09 9.18 -0.55
C LEU A 145 -2.66 9.50 -1.94
N LEU A 146 -3.95 9.23 -2.11
CA LEU A 146 -4.64 9.54 -3.36
C LEU A 146 -4.88 11.05 -3.46
N GLU A 147 -4.66 11.59 -4.65
CA GLU A 147 -5.05 12.97 -4.98
C GLU A 147 -6.57 13.04 -5.12
N SER A 148 -7.20 14.16 -4.78
CA SER A 148 -8.66 14.33 -4.84
C SER A 148 -9.02 15.34 -5.92
N ASN A 149 -9.57 14.86 -7.04
CA ASN A 149 -10.00 15.72 -8.16
C ASN A 149 -11.53 15.81 -8.31
N ALA A 150 -12.26 14.78 -7.86
CA ALA A 150 -13.71 14.70 -7.99
C ALA A 150 -14.27 13.86 -6.86
N CYS A 151 -14.18 14.40 -5.65
CA CYS A 151 -14.58 13.70 -4.45
C CYS A 151 -16.09 13.60 -4.34
N GLY A 152 -16.62 12.42 -4.00
CA GLY A 152 -18.05 12.27 -3.83
C GLY A 152 -18.51 10.87 -3.45
N LEU A 153 -19.70 10.83 -2.88
CA LEU A 153 -20.42 9.59 -2.55
C LEU A 153 -21.17 9.11 -3.78
N LEU A 154 -21.18 7.80 -4.04
CA LEU A 154 -21.99 7.22 -5.10
C LEU A 154 -23.46 7.15 -4.64
N MET A 155 -24.11 8.30 -4.65
CA MET A 155 -25.51 8.51 -4.31
C MET A 155 -26.13 9.37 -5.40
N PRO A 156 -27.00 8.81 -6.24
CA PRO A 156 -27.65 9.58 -7.29
C PRO A 156 -28.70 10.53 -6.70
N SER A 157 -28.80 11.73 -7.28
CA SER A 157 -29.84 12.68 -6.90
C SER A 157 -31.21 12.14 -7.28
N MET A 158 -32.25 12.56 -6.55
CA MET A 158 -33.63 12.19 -6.87
C MET A 158 -34.04 12.69 -8.26
N GLU A 159 -33.52 13.83 -8.69
CA GLU A 159 -33.77 14.41 -10.01
C GLU A 159 -33.17 13.54 -11.13
N ASP A 160 -31.91 13.10 -10.98
CA ASP A 160 -31.27 12.19 -11.93
C ASP A 160 -32.04 10.87 -12.05
N GLN A 161 -32.50 10.33 -10.92
CA GLN A 161 -33.26 9.08 -10.86
C GLN A 161 -34.66 9.19 -11.47
N GLN A 162 -35.22 10.39 -11.63
CA GLN A 162 -36.48 10.58 -12.35
C GLN A 162 -36.28 10.46 -13.87
N THR A 163 -35.10 10.82 -14.38
CA THR A 163 -34.78 10.72 -15.81
C THR A 163 -34.36 9.29 -16.20
N GLU A 164 -34.81 8.82 -17.36
CA GLU A 164 -34.38 7.52 -17.89
C GLU A 164 -32.86 7.48 -18.13
N LYS A 165 -32.30 8.59 -18.62
CA LYS A 165 -30.87 8.75 -18.86
C LYS A 165 -30.06 8.63 -17.56
N GLY A 166 -30.41 9.37 -16.51
CA GLY A 166 -29.71 9.34 -15.23
C GLY A 166 -29.79 7.96 -14.55
N ARG A 167 -30.94 7.28 -14.63
CA ARG A 167 -31.07 5.88 -14.18
C ARG A 167 -30.16 4.93 -14.94
N SER A 168 -30.15 5.04 -16.28
CA SER A 168 -29.32 4.19 -17.14
C SER A 168 -27.82 4.39 -16.89
N GLU A 169 -27.37 5.64 -16.76
CA GLU A 169 -25.97 5.95 -16.44
C GLU A 169 -25.60 5.40 -15.04
N THR A 170 -26.41 5.67 -14.03
CA THR A 170 -26.19 5.11 -12.68
C THR A 170 -26.06 3.59 -12.70
N GLN A 171 -26.96 2.90 -13.40
CA GLN A 171 -26.92 1.45 -13.52
C GLN A 171 -25.65 0.96 -14.24
N GLN A 172 -25.23 1.63 -15.32
CA GLN A 172 -23.99 1.27 -16.02
C GLN A 172 -22.75 1.42 -15.14
N LYS A 173 -22.68 2.45 -14.30
CA LYS A 173 -21.62 2.59 -13.29
C LYS A 173 -21.62 1.40 -12.34
N TYR A 174 -22.78 1.04 -11.80
CA TYR A 174 -22.91 -0.07 -10.85
C TYR A 174 -22.47 -1.40 -11.47
N MET A 175 -22.89 -1.67 -12.71
CA MET A 175 -22.47 -2.85 -13.46
C MET A 175 -20.97 -2.87 -13.70
N LYS A 176 -20.37 -1.72 -14.03
CA LYS A 176 -18.92 -1.60 -14.28
C LYS A 176 -18.12 -1.88 -13.00
N ASP A 177 -18.49 -1.24 -11.89
CA ASP A 177 -17.82 -1.43 -10.60
C ASP A 177 -17.96 -2.87 -10.09
N MET A 178 -19.16 -3.46 -10.25
CA MET A 178 -19.40 -4.83 -9.79
C MET A 178 -18.64 -5.87 -10.63
N ARG A 179 -18.52 -5.66 -11.94
CA ARG A 179 -17.66 -6.50 -12.80
C ARG A 179 -16.19 -6.43 -12.39
N GLN A 180 -15.70 -5.22 -12.07
CA GLN A 180 -14.34 -5.05 -11.56
C GLN A 180 -14.16 -5.75 -10.21
N SER A 181 -15.14 -5.59 -9.31
CA SER A 181 -15.12 -6.19 -7.97
C SER A 181 -15.13 -7.72 -8.02
N ARG A 182 -15.93 -8.30 -8.93
CA ARG A 182 -15.95 -9.75 -9.16
C ARG A 182 -14.62 -10.26 -9.67
N ALA A 183 -14.05 -9.63 -10.70
CA ALA A 183 -12.76 -10.01 -11.23
C ALA A 183 -11.66 -9.95 -10.15
N TYR A 184 -11.71 -8.92 -9.28
CA TYR A 184 -10.82 -8.83 -8.13
C TYR A 184 -11.06 -9.95 -7.11
N ALA A 185 -12.32 -10.28 -6.80
CA ALA A 185 -12.64 -11.36 -5.85
C ALA A 185 -12.19 -12.74 -6.37
N GLU A 186 -12.40 -13.02 -7.65
CA GLU A 186 -11.94 -14.26 -8.29
C GLU A 186 -10.42 -14.41 -8.19
N GLU A 187 -9.68 -13.34 -8.40
CA GLU A 187 -8.22 -13.37 -8.38
C GLU A 187 -7.62 -13.30 -6.97
N CYS A 188 -8.19 -12.49 -6.07
CA CYS A 188 -7.55 -12.10 -4.81
C CYS A 188 -8.19 -12.72 -3.55
N TYR A 189 -9.44 -13.17 -3.64
CA TYR A 189 -10.11 -13.85 -2.53
C TYR A 189 -10.12 -15.38 -2.70
N ARG A 190 -10.22 -15.89 -3.93
CA ARG A 190 -10.20 -17.35 -4.19
C ARG A 190 -8.81 -17.95 -4.38
N SER A 191 -7.84 -17.20 -4.92
CA SER A 191 -6.47 -17.71 -5.12
C SER A 191 -5.64 -17.66 -3.83
N LEU A 192 -4.88 -18.73 -3.56
CA LEU A 192 -3.90 -18.79 -2.46
C LEU A 192 -2.61 -18.00 -2.78
N HIS A 193 -2.37 -17.70 -4.06
CA HIS A 193 -1.21 -16.94 -4.55
C HIS A 193 -1.74 -15.70 -5.24
N GLY A 194 -1.86 -14.60 -4.50
CA GLY A 194 -2.37 -13.34 -5.04
C GLY A 194 -1.45 -12.77 -6.11
N SER A 195 -2.04 -12.33 -7.22
CA SER A 195 -1.31 -11.58 -8.24
C SER A 195 -1.01 -10.15 -7.80
N ALA A 196 -0.20 -9.44 -8.59
CA ALA A 196 0.12 -8.03 -8.35
C ALA A 196 -1.14 -7.13 -8.30
N ILE A 197 -2.23 -7.55 -8.97
CA ILE A 197 -3.53 -6.85 -9.00
C ILE A 197 -4.14 -6.77 -7.59
N CYS A 198 -3.81 -7.69 -6.69
CA CYS A 198 -4.31 -7.69 -5.33
C CYS A 198 -3.76 -6.53 -4.48
N ASN A 199 -2.82 -5.74 -5.00
CA ASN A 199 -2.27 -4.57 -4.33
C ASN A 199 -2.93 -3.25 -4.76
N ASP A 200 -4.15 -3.28 -5.28
CA ASP A 200 -4.92 -2.06 -5.64
C ASP A 200 -5.61 -1.41 -4.42
N PHE A 201 -5.87 -2.18 -3.36
CA PHE A 201 -6.55 -1.73 -2.14
C PHE A 201 -5.63 -1.73 -0.92
N ALA A 202 -5.97 -0.95 0.11
CA ALA A 202 -5.22 -0.84 1.36
C ALA A 202 -4.94 -2.20 2.04
N SER A 203 -5.83 -3.18 1.85
CA SER A 203 -5.62 -4.59 2.15
C SER A 203 -5.98 -5.43 0.93
N ALA A 204 -5.17 -6.43 0.59
CA ALA A 204 -5.43 -7.33 -0.53
C ALA A 204 -6.72 -8.15 -0.38
N ARG A 205 -7.11 -8.42 0.86
CA ARG A 205 -8.39 -9.05 1.20
C ARG A 205 -8.85 -8.59 2.57
N LEU A 206 -10.16 -8.47 2.75
CA LEU A 206 -10.76 -8.28 4.06
C LEU A 206 -10.86 -9.65 4.75
N PRO A 207 -10.32 -9.82 5.97
CA PRO A 207 -10.42 -11.09 6.66
C PRO A 207 -11.87 -11.35 7.07
N TYR A 208 -12.29 -12.61 6.96
CA TYR A 208 -13.58 -13.09 7.42
C TYR A 208 -13.51 -14.56 7.80
N THR A 209 -14.53 -15.02 8.51
CA THR A 209 -14.72 -16.42 8.89
C THR A 209 -16.03 -16.94 8.32
N THR A 210 -16.03 -18.21 7.95
CA THR A 210 -17.22 -18.93 7.49
C THR A 210 -17.63 -19.94 8.54
N GLN A 211 -18.89 -19.92 8.93
CA GLN A 211 -19.48 -20.86 9.88
C GLN A 211 -20.67 -21.54 9.21
N GLN A 212 -20.58 -22.86 9.07
CA GLN A 212 -21.70 -23.68 8.62
C GLN A 212 -22.54 -24.15 9.82
N GLU A 213 -23.72 -24.68 9.55
CA GLU A 213 -24.65 -25.19 10.55
C GLU A 213 -25.12 -24.18 11.62
N VAL A 214 -25.24 -22.91 11.22
CA VAL A 214 -25.72 -21.83 12.09
C VAL A 214 -27.25 -21.75 12.10
N THR A 215 -27.80 -21.04 13.10
CA THR A 215 -29.26 -20.86 13.19
C THR A 215 -29.77 -20.08 11.99
N CYS A 216 -30.77 -20.63 11.32
CA CYS A 216 -31.38 -19.99 10.16
C CYS A 216 -32.28 -18.80 10.58
N PRO A 217 -32.15 -17.63 9.93
CA PRO A 217 -32.93 -16.44 10.30
C PRO A 217 -34.39 -16.48 9.81
N PHE A 218 -34.74 -17.38 8.89
CA PHE A 218 -36.08 -17.46 8.28
C PHE A 218 -37.00 -18.49 8.94
N GLY A 219 -36.70 -18.89 10.18
CA GLY A 219 -37.53 -19.81 10.96
C GLY A 219 -37.75 -21.17 10.28
N ASN A 220 -39.02 -21.54 10.09
CA ASN A 220 -39.41 -22.82 9.48
C ASN A 220 -39.29 -22.82 7.95
N ARG A 221 -39.01 -21.66 7.33
CA ARG A 221 -38.87 -21.52 5.87
C ARG A 221 -37.58 -22.12 5.33
N CYS A 222 -36.64 -22.49 6.19
CA CYS A 222 -35.32 -22.99 5.80
C CYS A 222 -35.39 -24.48 5.43
N LEU A 223 -35.05 -24.81 4.19
CA LEU A 223 -35.16 -26.16 3.62
C LEU A 223 -34.31 -27.18 4.38
N LEU A 224 -33.12 -26.76 4.82
CA LEU A 224 -32.16 -27.58 5.56
C LEU A 224 -32.42 -27.59 7.08
N GLY A 225 -33.57 -27.07 7.53
CA GLY A 225 -33.98 -27.00 8.92
C GLY A 225 -33.32 -25.87 9.72
N ARG A 226 -33.50 -25.90 11.05
CA ARG A 226 -33.13 -24.79 11.95
C ARG A 226 -31.63 -24.46 11.95
N ARG A 227 -30.77 -25.46 11.70
CA ARG A 227 -29.31 -25.29 11.59
C ARG A 227 -28.83 -25.38 10.15
N GLY A 228 -29.69 -25.04 9.19
CA GLY A 228 -29.45 -25.18 7.77
C GLY A 228 -28.88 -23.95 7.07
N ALA A 229 -28.20 -23.06 7.80
CA ALA A 229 -27.69 -21.80 7.27
C ALA A 229 -26.16 -21.71 7.34
N VAL A 230 -25.59 -20.86 6.49
CA VAL A 230 -24.17 -20.47 6.50
C VAL A 230 -24.04 -19.01 6.88
N ARG A 231 -23.04 -18.69 7.71
CA ARG A 231 -22.73 -17.33 8.15
C ARG A 231 -21.31 -16.93 7.75
N TYR A 232 -21.21 -15.75 7.17
CA TYR A 232 -19.96 -15.06 6.88
C TYR A 232 -19.81 -13.88 7.85
N ASP A 233 -18.67 -13.77 8.50
CA ASP A 233 -18.42 -12.75 9.51
C ASP A 233 -17.01 -12.19 9.41
N THR A 234 -16.90 -10.89 9.15
CA THR A 234 -15.61 -10.22 9.01
C THR A 234 -14.87 -10.06 10.36
N GLY A 235 -15.58 -10.21 11.48
CA GLY A 235 -15.11 -9.64 12.74
C GLY A 235 -14.97 -8.12 12.66
N LYS A 236 -14.30 -7.51 13.64
CA LYS A 236 -14.04 -6.07 13.65
C LYS A 236 -12.88 -5.73 12.69
N LEU A 237 -13.18 -4.96 11.66
CA LEU A 237 -12.24 -4.43 10.68
C LEU A 237 -12.03 -2.93 10.92
N ASN A 238 -10.77 -2.52 11.02
CA ASN A 238 -10.41 -1.11 11.17
C ASN A 238 -10.43 -0.35 9.83
N SER A 239 -11.08 0.83 9.78
CA SER A 239 -11.22 1.66 8.57
C SER A 239 -9.88 2.14 8.00
N HIS A 240 -8.89 2.42 8.85
CA HIS A 240 -7.58 2.86 8.42
C HIS A 240 -6.75 1.72 7.83
N VAL A 241 -6.72 0.57 8.51
CA VAL A 241 -5.92 -0.59 8.09
C VAL A 241 -6.52 -1.28 6.86
N HIS A 242 -7.84 -1.49 6.86
CA HIS A 242 -8.48 -2.37 5.88
C HIS A 242 -9.10 -1.61 4.70
N LEU A 243 -9.55 -0.37 4.92
CA LEU A 243 -10.20 0.46 3.89
C LEU A 243 -9.35 1.66 3.45
N GLY A 244 -8.19 1.87 4.08
CA GLY A 244 -7.26 2.94 3.70
C GLY A 244 -7.70 4.34 4.12
N VAL A 245 -8.61 4.51 5.07
CA VAL A 245 -8.97 5.86 5.54
C VAL A 245 -7.85 6.40 6.44
N ASN A 246 -7.05 7.34 5.93
CA ASN A 246 -5.92 7.96 6.62
C ASN A 246 -6.37 8.84 7.79
N ALA A 247 -6.57 8.23 8.96
CA ALA A 247 -7.04 8.91 10.15
C ALA A 247 -6.14 8.60 11.37
N VAL A 248 -6.03 9.58 12.26
CA VAL A 248 -5.46 9.38 13.61
C VAL A 248 -6.32 8.39 14.41
N PRO A 249 -5.76 7.69 15.42
CA PRO A 249 -6.51 6.68 16.18
C PRO A 249 -7.86 7.15 16.73
N ALA A 250 -7.97 8.42 17.16
CA ALA A 250 -9.21 8.99 17.70
C ALA A 250 -10.34 9.13 16.66
N ASP A 251 -10.01 9.26 15.38
CA ASP A 251 -10.99 9.44 14.28
C ASP A 251 -11.23 8.13 13.49
N ARG A 252 -10.60 7.04 13.91
CA ARG A 252 -10.81 5.72 13.29
C ARG A 252 -12.14 5.12 13.72
N VAL A 253 -12.63 4.25 12.85
CA VAL A 253 -13.85 3.48 13.02
C VAL A 253 -13.52 2.02 12.79
N ASP A 254 -14.05 1.15 13.64
CA ASP A 254 -14.04 -0.28 13.40
C ASP A 254 -15.44 -0.70 12.91
N PHE A 255 -15.54 -1.56 11.91
CA PHE A 255 -16.81 -2.03 11.36
C PHE A 255 -16.83 -3.56 11.24
N ARG A 256 -18.02 -4.15 11.23
CA ARG A 256 -18.22 -5.59 11.08
C ARG A 256 -19.40 -5.85 10.16
N LYS A 257 -19.19 -6.62 9.10
CA LYS A 257 -20.24 -7.12 8.22
C LYS A 257 -20.54 -8.57 8.57
N VAL A 258 -21.83 -8.89 8.70
CA VAL A 258 -22.33 -10.25 8.90
C VAL A 258 -23.35 -10.55 7.81
N THR A 259 -23.16 -11.66 7.10
CA THR A 259 -24.12 -12.17 6.11
C THR A 259 -24.52 -13.59 6.48
N THR A 260 -25.81 -13.88 6.58
CA THR A 260 -26.31 -15.25 6.86
C THR A 260 -27.25 -15.68 5.75
N CYS A 261 -26.96 -16.80 5.09
CA CYS A 261 -27.72 -17.30 3.95
C CYS A 261 -28.28 -18.70 4.19
N SER A 262 -29.44 -19.00 3.61
CA SER A 262 -30.02 -20.34 3.61
C SER A 262 -30.92 -20.56 2.39
N VAL A 263 -30.99 -21.82 1.94
CA VAL A 263 -31.96 -22.26 0.93
C VAL A 263 -33.33 -22.40 1.59
N LEU A 264 -34.37 -21.91 0.91
CA LEU A 264 -35.72 -21.87 1.42
C LEU A 264 -36.57 -22.99 0.82
N ASP A 265 -37.45 -23.57 1.63
CA ASP A 265 -38.57 -24.36 1.15
C ASP A 265 -39.63 -23.40 0.63
N ILE A 266 -40.14 -23.58 -0.59
CA ILE A 266 -41.15 -22.67 -1.19
C ILE A 266 -42.33 -23.42 -1.81
N GLN A 267 -42.45 -24.72 -1.53
CA GLN A 267 -43.42 -25.60 -2.20
C GLN A 267 -44.87 -25.15 -1.93
N ASP A 268 -45.20 -24.82 -0.68
CA ASP A 268 -46.50 -24.27 -0.25
C ASP A 268 -46.77 -22.85 -0.77
N ARG A 269 -45.75 -22.17 -1.33
CA ARG A 269 -45.82 -20.81 -1.86
C ARG A 269 -45.67 -20.76 -3.38
N THR A 270 -45.69 -21.91 -4.05
CA THR A 270 -45.57 -21.99 -5.51
C THR A 270 -46.86 -22.55 -6.10
N GLN A 271 -47.46 -21.81 -7.04
CA GLN A 271 -48.64 -22.25 -7.76
C GLN A 271 -48.32 -22.42 -9.25
N ILE A 272 -48.64 -23.60 -9.79
CA ILE A 272 -48.50 -23.88 -11.21
C ILE A 272 -49.84 -23.60 -11.88
N LEU A 273 -49.83 -22.62 -12.79
CA LEU A 273 -50.96 -22.26 -13.62
C LEU A 273 -50.80 -22.96 -14.98
N ALA A 274 -51.69 -23.90 -15.26
CA ALA A 274 -51.91 -24.41 -16.61
C ALA A 274 -52.89 -23.47 -17.32
N GLU A 275 -52.50 -22.94 -18.47
CA GLU A 275 -53.37 -22.09 -19.27
C GLU A 275 -53.97 -22.94 -20.39
N GLU A 276 -55.27 -23.19 -20.37
CA GLU A 276 -55.98 -23.80 -21.50
C GLU A 276 -56.67 -22.70 -22.29
N VAL A 277 -56.13 -22.34 -23.45
CA VAL A 277 -56.88 -21.60 -24.48
C VAL A 277 -57.04 -22.53 -25.68
N THR A 278 -58.30 -22.84 -25.97
CA THR A 278 -58.82 -23.58 -27.13
C THR A 278 -57.81 -23.84 -28.25
N GLY A 279 -57.22 -25.04 -28.26
CA GLY A 279 -56.56 -25.62 -29.44
C GLY A 279 -55.06 -25.33 -29.64
N GLN A 280 -54.37 -24.64 -28.72
CA GLN A 280 -52.91 -24.54 -28.71
C GLN A 280 -52.35 -24.95 -27.34
N GLU A 281 -51.32 -25.81 -27.31
CA GLU A 281 -50.58 -26.12 -26.08
C GLU A 281 -49.90 -24.84 -25.56
N LEU A 282 -50.39 -24.27 -24.47
CA LEU A 282 -49.69 -23.21 -23.74
C LEU A 282 -48.73 -23.83 -22.72
N TRP A 283 -47.74 -23.02 -22.34
CA TRP A 283 -46.70 -23.39 -21.38
C TRP A 283 -47.19 -23.20 -19.95
N ASN A 284 -46.83 -24.12 -19.06
CA ASN A 284 -47.07 -23.94 -17.63
C ASN A 284 -46.34 -22.70 -17.13
N ARG A 285 -47.02 -21.92 -16.28
CA ARG A 285 -46.42 -20.79 -15.58
C ARG A 285 -46.42 -21.07 -14.09
N SER A 286 -45.28 -20.89 -13.44
CA SER A 286 -45.14 -21.02 -11.99
C SER A 286 -45.15 -19.63 -11.36
N ARG A 287 -46.10 -19.35 -10.46
CA ARG A 287 -46.12 -18.14 -9.63
C ARG A 287 -45.59 -18.45 -8.24
N VAL A 288 -44.63 -17.66 -7.77
CA VAL A 288 -44.02 -17.76 -6.44
C VAL A 288 -44.53 -16.62 -5.56
N PHE A 289 -45.05 -16.93 -4.38
CA PHE A 289 -45.70 -16.00 -3.45
C PHE A 289 -44.89 -15.84 -2.15
N LEU A 290 -43.72 -15.19 -2.25
CA LEU A 290 -42.87 -14.83 -1.11
C LEU A 290 -43.00 -13.35 -0.74
N GLY A 291 -44.05 -12.69 -1.24
CA GLY A 291 -44.33 -11.27 -1.02
C GLY A 291 -44.77 -10.57 -2.31
N PRO A 292 -45.78 -9.68 -2.27
CA PRO A 292 -46.21 -8.95 -3.46
C PRO A 292 -45.19 -7.91 -3.90
N ILE A 293 -45.30 -7.48 -5.15
CA ILE A 293 -44.60 -6.32 -5.69
C ILE A 293 -45.59 -5.16 -5.71
N ALA A 294 -45.34 -4.13 -4.90
CA ALA A 294 -46.25 -3.02 -4.67
C ALA A 294 -46.69 -2.36 -5.98
N GLY A 295 -48.00 -2.30 -6.23
CA GLY A 295 -48.58 -1.71 -7.43
C GLY A 295 -48.36 -2.50 -8.73
N VAL A 296 -47.73 -3.68 -8.69
CA VAL A 296 -47.40 -4.49 -9.87
C VAL A 296 -48.09 -5.86 -9.84
N SER A 297 -47.89 -6.64 -8.77
CA SER A 297 -48.43 -8.01 -8.68
C SER A 297 -48.59 -8.49 -7.24
N ASP A 298 -49.53 -9.40 -7.02
CA ASP A 298 -49.73 -10.12 -5.75
C ASP A 298 -48.74 -11.29 -5.56
N TRP A 299 -48.05 -11.71 -6.63
CA TRP A 299 -46.94 -12.67 -6.59
C TRP A 299 -45.58 -11.97 -6.66
N THR A 300 -44.53 -12.67 -6.19
CA THR A 300 -43.12 -12.22 -6.25
C THR A 300 -42.52 -12.43 -7.62
N LEU A 301 -42.69 -13.63 -8.20
CA LEU A 301 -42.16 -13.99 -9.51
C LEU A 301 -43.17 -14.83 -10.27
N GLN A 302 -43.29 -14.59 -11.57
CA GLN A 302 -43.94 -15.50 -12.50
C GLN A 302 -42.89 -16.05 -13.47
N HIS A 303 -42.61 -17.34 -13.38
CA HIS A 303 -41.66 -18.05 -14.22
C HIS A 303 -42.40 -18.88 -15.28
N SER A 304 -41.86 -18.97 -16.49
CA SER A 304 -42.50 -19.67 -17.62
C SER A 304 -41.65 -20.82 -18.11
N ASP A 305 -42.26 -22.01 -18.22
CA ASP A 305 -41.60 -23.21 -18.74
C ASP A 305 -41.16 -23.09 -20.21
N LEU A 306 -41.61 -22.03 -20.91
CA LEU A 306 -41.11 -21.67 -22.24
C LEU A 306 -39.58 -21.49 -22.24
N LEU A 307 -38.98 -20.98 -21.17
CA LEU A 307 -37.53 -20.76 -21.10
C LEU A 307 -36.74 -22.07 -21.24
N ARG A 308 -37.28 -23.18 -20.73
CA ARG A 308 -36.72 -24.51 -20.94
C ARG A 308 -36.75 -24.93 -22.41
N ARG A 309 -37.84 -24.64 -23.13
CA ARG A 309 -37.98 -24.93 -24.57
C ARG A 309 -37.09 -24.03 -25.43
N LEU A 310 -36.81 -22.81 -24.98
CA LEU A 310 -35.87 -21.88 -25.61
C LEU A 310 -34.40 -22.16 -25.28
N GLU A 311 -34.12 -23.34 -24.72
CA GLU A 311 -32.77 -23.79 -24.34
C GLU A 311 -32.01 -22.79 -23.47
N GLN A 312 -32.73 -22.04 -22.61
CA GLN A 312 -32.11 -21.09 -21.70
C GLN A 312 -31.38 -21.84 -20.57
N PRO A 313 -30.16 -21.38 -20.19
CA PRO A 313 -29.43 -21.89 -19.04
C PRO A 313 -30.06 -21.35 -17.74
N TYR A 314 -29.33 -21.39 -16.62
CA TYR A 314 -29.79 -20.80 -15.36
C TYR A 314 -30.28 -19.36 -15.53
N THR A 315 -31.40 -19.05 -14.89
CA THR A 315 -31.87 -17.68 -14.68
C THR A 315 -32.02 -17.42 -13.19
N ILE A 316 -31.58 -16.25 -12.76
CA ILE A 316 -31.69 -15.79 -11.37
C ILE A 316 -32.42 -14.46 -11.32
N ASN A 317 -33.46 -14.38 -10.49
CA ASN A 317 -34.20 -13.16 -10.19
C ASN A 317 -33.98 -12.82 -8.72
N SER A 318 -33.63 -11.58 -8.43
CA SER A 318 -33.33 -11.16 -7.06
C SER A 318 -34.24 -10.01 -6.62
N PHE A 319 -34.59 -10.02 -5.34
CA PHE A 319 -35.42 -9.02 -4.69
C PHE A 319 -34.75 -8.59 -3.39
N HIS A 320 -35.02 -7.36 -2.96
CA HIS A 320 -34.36 -6.77 -1.80
C HIS A 320 -35.37 -6.05 -0.93
N ASN A 321 -35.22 -6.18 0.38
CA ASN A 321 -35.95 -5.43 1.37
C ASN A 321 -34.98 -4.91 2.43
N SER A 322 -34.90 -3.60 2.58
CA SER A 322 -34.08 -2.98 3.62
C SER A 322 -34.78 -2.97 4.97
N ASP A 323 -34.01 -3.09 6.06
CA ASP A 323 -34.44 -2.91 7.45
C ASP A 323 -34.93 -1.48 7.79
N VAL A 324 -35.06 -0.62 6.79
CA VAL A 324 -35.64 0.70 6.98
C VAL A 324 -37.13 0.53 7.21
N VAL A 325 -37.53 0.56 8.48
CA VAL A 325 -38.89 0.94 8.88
C VAL A 325 -39.11 2.36 8.36
N SER A 326 -39.68 2.45 7.17
CA SER A 326 -40.35 3.67 6.75
C SER A 326 -41.46 3.90 7.77
N ASN A 327 -41.29 4.89 8.66
CA ASN A 327 -42.38 5.50 9.43
C ASN A 327 -43.39 6.22 8.52
N VAL A 328 -43.48 5.81 7.26
CA VAL A 328 -44.42 6.26 6.27
C VAL A 328 -45.60 5.30 6.37
N PRO A 329 -46.81 5.78 6.70
CA PRO A 329 -48.01 4.97 6.71
C PRO A 329 -48.09 4.16 5.41
N ALA A 330 -48.42 2.88 5.52
CA ALA A 330 -48.48 1.92 4.41
C ALA A 330 -49.46 2.30 3.28
N THR A 331 -50.13 3.44 3.37
CA THR A 331 -51.27 3.79 2.53
C THR A 331 -50.99 4.78 1.40
N ASP A 332 -49.85 5.49 1.32
CA ASP A 332 -49.72 6.49 0.22
C ASP A 332 -48.34 6.76 -0.42
N GLU A 333 -47.19 6.27 0.08
CA GLU A 333 -45.88 6.65 -0.52
C GLU A 333 -44.79 5.55 -0.59
N ARG A 334 -45.15 4.25 -0.59
CA ARG A 334 -44.17 3.23 -1.01
C ARG A 334 -44.05 3.23 -2.53
N GLY A 335 -42.83 3.11 -3.06
CA GLY A 335 -42.60 3.18 -4.49
C GLY A 335 -43.31 2.04 -5.21
N ASN A 336 -44.01 2.34 -6.30
CA ASN A 336 -44.45 1.30 -7.23
C ASN A 336 -43.24 0.45 -7.63
N GLY A 337 -43.31 -0.88 -7.45
CA GLY A 337 -42.23 -1.82 -7.76
C GLY A 337 -41.46 -2.36 -6.55
N ASP A 338 -41.69 -1.88 -5.33
CA ASP A 338 -41.04 -2.40 -4.13
C ASP A 338 -41.52 -3.82 -3.78
N TRP A 339 -40.60 -4.71 -3.41
CA TRP A 339 -40.94 -6.05 -2.91
C TRP A 339 -41.26 -6.01 -1.42
N LEU A 340 -42.43 -6.56 -1.07
CA LEU A 340 -42.94 -6.61 0.29
C LEU A 340 -42.87 -8.06 0.80
N PRO A 341 -41.82 -8.44 1.55
CA PRO A 341 -41.63 -9.82 2.00
C PRO A 341 -42.79 -10.32 2.87
N ILE A 342 -43.05 -11.62 2.82
CA ILE A 342 -43.88 -12.31 3.83
C ILE A 342 -43.22 -12.24 5.21
N GLU A 343 -44.01 -12.44 6.26
CA GLU A 343 -43.55 -12.39 7.66
C GLU A 343 -42.35 -13.32 7.94
N ASP A 344 -42.33 -14.52 7.34
CA ASP A 344 -41.20 -15.47 7.46
C ASP A 344 -39.85 -14.88 6.98
N LEU A 345 -39.91 -13.87 6.09
CA LEU A 345 -38.75 -13.21 5.48
C LEU A 345 -38.52 -11.79 6.02
N THR A 346 -39.33 -11.33 6.98
CA THR A 346 -39.08 -10.06 7.69
C THR A 346 -38.19 -10.34 8.90
N VAL A 347 -36.92 -9.96 8.81
CA VAL A 347 -35.94 -10.12 9.89
C VAL A 347 -35.63 -8.75 10.48
N GLU A 348 -35.84 -8.59 11.79
CA GLU A 348 -35.52 -7.34 12.48
C GLU A 348 -34.02 -7.04 12.40
N ALA A 349 -33.67 -5.77 12.18
CA ALA A 349 -32.28 -5.30 12.21
C ALA A 349 -31.39 -5.91 11.10
N ALA A 350 -31.95 -6.34 9.96
CA ALA A 350 -31.19 -6.88 8.83
C ALA A 350 -31.82 -6.58 7.47
N ASP A 351 -30.99 -6.30 6.47
CA ASP A 351 -31.45 -6.21 5.08
C ASP A 351 -31.59 -7.62 4.51
N VAL A 352 -32.65 -7.88 3.75
CA VAL A 352 -32.96 -9.21 3.22
C VAL A 352 -32.86 -9.20 1.70
N SER A 353 -32.03 -10.09 1.17
CA SER A 353 -31.93 -10.38 -0.26
C SER A 353 -32.55 -11.76 -0.54
N LEU A 354 -33.54 -11.82 -1.43
CA LEU A 354 -34.15 -13.06 -1.92
C LEU A 354 -33.66 -13.32 -3.33
N HIS A 355 -33.24 -14.55 -3.61
CA HIS A 355 -32.77 -15.02 -4.91
C HIS A 355 -33.59 -16.23 -5.34
N LEU A 356 -34.28 -16.10 -6.47
CA LEU A 356 -35.05 -17.18 -7.11
C LEU A 356 -34.26 -17.70 -8.30
N VAL A 357 -33.82 -18.95 -8.22
CA VAL A 357 -33.00 -19.63 -9.22
C VAL A 357 -33.84 -20.64 -9.96
N ALA A 358 -33.85 -20.54 -11.29
CA ALA A 358 -34.45 -21.53 -12.17
C ALA A 358 -33.37 -22.14 -13.05
N ALA A 359 -33.25 -23.47 -13.01
CA ALA A 359 -32.28 -24.22 -13.81
C ALA A 359 -32.71 -24.39 -15.28
N ASN A 360 -33.96 -24.07 -15.63
CA ASN A 360 -34.47 -24.08 -17.00
C ASN A 360 -34.15 -25.39 -17.75
N ASN A 361 -33.29 -25.33 -18.78
CA ASN A 361 -32.92 -26.48 -19.60
C ASN A 361 -31.59 -27.14 -19.20
N VAL A 362 -30.99 -26.73 -18.08
CA VAL A 362 -29.72 -27.34 -17.63
C VAL A 362 -29.95 -28.79 -17.24
N LYS A 363 -29.12 -29.68 -17.80
CA LYS A 363 -29.17 -31.13 -17.55
C LYS A 363 -27.82 -31.59 -17.01
N TYR A 364 -27.85 -32.54 -16.09
CA TYR A 364 -26.64 -33.02 -15.43
C TYR A 364 -26.30 -34.44 -15.86
N THR A 365 -25.00 -34.73 -15.93
CA THR A 365 -24.50 -36.08 -16.21
C THR A 365 -24.85 -37.08 -15.10
N ASP A 366 -24.85 -36.63 -13.85
CA ASP A 366 -25.16 -37.41 -12.65
C ASP A 366 -26.12 -36.65 -11.73
N ALA A 367 -26.68 -37.36 -10.74
CA ALA A 367 -27.62 -36.77 -9.78
C ALA A 367 -26.96 -35.64 -8.97
N VAL A 368 -27.67 -34.53 -8.80
CA VAL A 368 -27.24 -33.38 -7.99
C VAL A 368 -28.09 -33.33 -6.73
N TYR A 369 -27.43 -33.38 -5.56
CA TYR A 369 -28.08 -33.33 -4.24
C TYR A 369 -27.95 -31.98 -3.56
N ASP A 370 -27.35 -30.99 -4.22
CA ASP A 370 -27.33 -29.62 -3.75
C ASP A 370 -28.78 -29.10 -3.57
N PRO A 371 -29.13 -28.50 -2.42
CA PRO A 371 -30.49 -28.07 -2.12
C PRO A 371 -31.03 -26.95 -3.04
N LEU A 372 -30.16 -26.13 -3.63
CA LEU A 372 -30.54 -25.06 -4.55
C LEU A 372 -30.65 -25.56 -5.99
N PHE A 373 -29.79 -26.50 -6.40
CA PHE A 373 -29.70 -27.01 -7.78
C PHE A 373 -30.24 -28.43 -7.98
N SER A 374 -30.92 -29.00 -6.97
CA SER A 374 -31.38 -30.39 -6.91
C SER A 374 -31.89 -30.94 -8.23
N ALA A 375 -31.29 -32.03 -8.67
CA ALA A 375 -31.64 -32.74 -9.89
C ALA A 375 -31.45 -34.24 -9.68
N THR A 376 -32.44 -34.87 -9.08
CA THR A 376 -32.44 -36.30 -8.74
C THR A 376 -33.30 -37.12 -9.72
N ARG A 377 -34.17 -36.45 -10.49
CA ARG A 377 -35.01 -37.08 -11.52
C ARG A 377 -34.21 -37.38 -12.79
N LYS A 378 -34.13 -38.66 -13.16
CA LYS A 378 -33.52 -39.11 -14.42
C LYS A 378 -34.53 -39.09 -15.56
N ALA A 379 -34.24 -38.34 -16.62
CA ALA A 379 -35.05 -38.30 -17.83
C ALA A 379 -34.82 -39.54 -18.71
N SER A 380 -35.74 -39.81 -19.64
CA SER A 380 -35.72 -41.00 -20.51
C SER A 380 -34.46 -41.13 -21.37
N TYR A 381 -33.79 -40.02 -21.69
CA TYR A 381 -32.56 -39.96 -22.46
C TYR A 381 -31.29 -40.03 -21.60
N GLY A 382 -31.42 -40.30 -20.30
CA GLY A 382 -30.33 -40.64 -19.40
C GLY A 382 -29.75 -39.50 -18.57
N ALA A 383 -30.07 -38.24 -18.86
CA ALA A 383 -29.62 -37.08 -18.08
C ALA A 383 -30.49 -36.83 -16.85
N TYR A 384 -29.94 -36.18 -15.84
CA TYR A 384 -30.66 -35.71 -14.67
C TYR A 384 -31.20 -34.30 -14.90
N ILE A 385 -32.48 -34.09 -14.60
CA ILE A 385 -33.16 -32.82 -14.79
C ILE A 385 -33.53 -32.20 -13.44
N PRO A 386 -33.66 -30.87 -13.36
CA PRO A 386 -34.00 -30.17 -12.12
C PRO A 386 -35.28 -30.72 -11.50
N ASP A 387 -35.32 -30.84 -10.17
CA ASP A 387 -36.47 -31.39 -9.46
C ASP A 387 -37.64 -30.40 -9.40
N ASP A 388 -37.32 -29.11 -9.35
CA ASP A 388 -38.29 -28.01 -9.29
C ASP A 388 -38.02 -26.97 -10.37
N THR A 389 -39.06 -26.24 -10.74
CA THR A 389 -38.97 -25.15 -11.73
C THR A 389 -38.18 -23.97 -11.18
N VAL A 390 -38.41 -23.62 -9.92
CA VAL A 390 -37.75 -22.51 -9.22
C VAL A 390 -37.39 -22.96 -7.80
N ARG A 391 -36.17 -22.63 -7.37
CA ARG A 391 -35.70 -22.77 -5.98
C ARG A 391 -35.37 -21.39 -5.43
N ALA A 392 -35.45 -21.24 -4.11
CA ALA A 392 -35.21 -19.97 -3.44
C ALA A 392 -34.04 -20.06 -2.46
N LEU A 393 -33.25 -18.99 -2.41
CA LEU A 393 -32.21 -18.76 -1.41
C LEU A 393 -32.37 -17.34 -0.91
N ALA A 394 -32.26 -17.14 0.40
CA ALA A 394 -32.26 -15.79 0.97
C ALA A 394 -31.03 -15.56 1.85
N CYS A 395 -30.60 -14.30 1.90
CA CYS A 395 -29.49 -13.83 2.72
C CYS A 395 -29.92 -12.61 3.54
N THR A 396 -29.47 -12.55 4.79
CA THR A 396 -29.59 -11.38 5.65
C THR A 396 -28.24 -10.68 5.75
N ASP A 397 -28.17 -9.38 5.52
CA ASP A 397 -26.97 -8.55 5.65
C ASP A 397 -27.10 -7.60 6.84
N GLN A 398 -26.08 -7.56 7.69
CA GLN A 398 -25.99 -6.67 8.84
C GLN A 398 -24.62 -5.98 8.93
N LEU A 399 -24.64 -4.73 9.36
CA LEU A 399 -23.49 -3.88 9.64
C LEU A 399 -23.50 -3.46 11.11
N GLN A 400 -22.33 -3.55 11.75
CA GLN A 400 -22.07 -2.92 13.03
C GLN A 400 -20.91 -1.95 12.86
N VAL A 401 -21.02 -0.78 13.48
CA VAL A 401 -19.98 0.26 13.47
C VAL A 401 -19.62 0.63 14.90
N CYS A 402 -18.33 0.77 15.19
CA CYS A 402 -17.77 1.05 16.50
C CYS A 402 -16.75 2.19 16.43
N GLY A 403 -16.65 2.98 17.49
CA GLY A 403 -15.48 3.83 17.70
C GLY A 403 -14.22 2.97 17.88
N HIS A 404 -13.09 3.40 17.34
CA HIS A 404 -11.83 2.65 17.49
C HIS A 404 -11.39 2.59 18.96
N ASN A 405 -10.99 1.40 19.43
CA ASN A 405 -10.65 1.13 20.84
C ASN A 405 -11.73 1.59 21.83
N SER A 406 -12.99 1.62 21.38
CA SER A 406 -14.14 2.00 22.17
C SER A 406 -15.13 0.85 22.25
N ASP A 407 -15.83 0.76 23.38
CA ASP A 407 -16.97 -0.15 23.54
C ASP A 407 -18.26 0.44 22.96
N ARG A 408 -18.21 1.68 22.44
CA ARG A 408 -19.35 2.34 21.80
C ARG A 408 -19.52 1.81 20.38
N CYS A 409 -20.44 0.86 20.25
CA CYS A 409 -20.83 0.25 18.98
C CYS A 409 -22.33 0.39 18.76
N THR A 410 -22.73 0.51 17.50
CA THR A 410 -24.11 0.22 17.10
C THR A 410 -24.42 -1.26 17.36
N PRO A 411 -25.70 -1.64 17.54
CA PRO A 411 -26.09 -3.02 17.33
C PRO A 411 -25.80 -3.43 15.86
N LEU A 412 -25.88 -4.72 15.58
CA LEU A 412 -25.96 -5.20 14.19
C LEU A 412 -27.28 -4.72 13.61
N LEU A 413 -27.23 -3.98 12.51
CA LEU A 413 -28.37 -3.35 11.83
C LEU A 413 -28.26 -3.58 10.33
N GLY A 414 -29.37 -3.44 9.59
CA GLY A 414 -29.31 -3.34 8.13
C GLY A 414 -28.82 -1.96 7.68
N THR A 415 -29.32 -1.49 6.54
CA THR A 415 -29.07 -0.11 6.08
C THR A 415 -29.70 0.98 6.95
N SER A 416 -30.55 0.60 7.90
CA SER A 416 -31.16 1.49 8.90
C SER A 416 -30.14 2.28 9.73
N VAL A 417 -28.88 1.82 9.80
CA VAL A 417 -27.76 2.55 10.41
C VAL A 417 -27.55 3.95 9.80
N LEU A 418 -27.85 4.14 8.51
CA LEU A 418 -27.75 5.44 7.82
C LEU A 418 -28.77 6.47 8.35
N ASN A 419 -29.89 6.00 8.92
CA ASN A 419 -30.92 6.86 9.47
C ASN A 419 -30.61 7.34 10.89
N GLN A 420 -29.65 6.70 11.56
CA GLN A 420 -29.25 7.10 12.91
C GLN A 420 -28.34 8.33 12.87
N ASN A 421 -28.38 9.12 13.93
CA ASN A 421 -27.37 10.14 14.20
C ASN A 421 -26.33 9.50 15.12
N LEU A 422 -25.20 9.09 14.54
CA LEU A 422 -24.20 8.29 15.25
C LEU A 422 -23.45 9.13 16.28
N SER A 423 -23.30 10.45 16.03
CA SER A 423 -22.73 11.38 16.99
C SER A 423 -23.58 11.46 18.27
N SER A 424 -24.90 11.66 18.16
CA SER A 424 -25.76 11.77 19.34
C SER A 424 -26.00 10.44 20.05
N SER A 425 -26.13 9.35 19.29
CA SER A 425 -26.52 8.04 19.84
C SER A 425 -25.35 7.26 20.42
N TYR A 426 -24.16 7.40 19.83
CA TYR A 426 -22.97 6.61 20.21
C TYR A 426 -21.72 7.48 20.46
N GLY A 427 -21.85 8.81 20.43
CA GLY A 427 -20.76 9.73 20.76
C GLY A 427 -19.63 9.73 19.74
N PHE A 428 -19.94 9.52 18.46
CA PHE A 428 -18.96 9.57 17.37
C PHE A 428 -18.55 11.01 17.07
N SER A 429 -17.29 11.23 16.70
CA SER A 429 -16.83 12.50 16.11
C SER A 429 -17.43 12.69 14.72
N GLY A 430 -17.46 13.93 14.21
CA GLY A 430 -17.96 14.20 12.85
C GLY A 430 -17.20 13.39 11.77
N THR A 431 -15.89 13.22 11.93
CA THR A 431 -15.04 12.42 11.03
C THR A 431 -15.32 10.93 11.15
N GLN A 432 -15.60 10.42 12.36
CA GLN A 432 -16.04 9.03 12.56
C GLN A 432 -17.41 8.78 11.93
N GLU A 433 -18.38 9.67 12.12
CA GLU A 433 -19.70 9.54 11.50
C GLU A 433 -19.64 9.62 9.97
N ALA A 434 -18.85 10.54 9.41
CA ALA A 434 -18.64 10.61 7.97
C ALA A 434 -17.95 9.34 7.41
N THR A 435 -17.00 8.76 8.14
CA THR A 435 -16.39 7.47 7.78
C THR A 435 -17.41 6.33 7.85
N ALA A 436 -18.26 6.32 8.87
CA ALA A 436 -19.33 5.33 9.02
C ALA A 436 -20.38 5.42 7.90
N ILE A 437 -20.77 6.64 7.49
CA ILE A 437 -21.68 6.88 6.35
C ILE A 437 -21.10 6.27 5.06
N ARG A 438 -19.80 6.53 4.78
CA ARG A 438 -19.12 5.95 3.62
C ARG A 438 -19.15 4.42 3.65
N ILE A 439 -18.83 3.82 4.80
CA ILE A 439 -18.85 2.37 4.99
C ILE A 439 -20.26 1.81 4.81
N ALA A 440 -21.28 2.48 5.35
CA ALA A 440 -22.66 2.02 5.29
C ALA A 440 -23.25 2.06 3.86
N LEU A 441 -22.91 3.09 3.06
CA LEU A 441 -23.26 3.15 1.65
C LEU A 441 -22.56 2.05 0.84
N ALA A 442 -21.27 1.83 1.10
CA ALA A 442 -20.51 0.74 0.47
C ALA A 442 -21.03 -0.65 0.90
N PHE A 443 -21.46 -0.80 2.15
CA PHE A 443 -22.09 -2.00 2.68
C PHE A 443 -23.40 -2.33 1.97
N HIS A 444 -24.27 -1.34 1.74
CA HIS A 444 -25.52 -1.54 1.00
C HIS A 444 -25.25 -2.15 -0.37
N ARG A 445 -24.29 -1.58 -1.11
CA ARG A 445 -23.87 -2.05 -2.44
C ARG A 445 -23.13 -3.38 -2.42
N ALA A 446 -22.64 -3.80 -1.27
CA ALA A 446 -22.00 -5.09 -1.05
C ALA A 446 -22.99 -6.22 -0.73
N SER A 447 -24.30 -5.98 -0.69
CA SER A 447 -25.30 -7.04 -0.45
C SER A 447 -25.36 -8.02 -1.62
N SER A 448 -25.81 -9.26 -1.36
CA SER A 448 -25.92 -10.26 -2.41
C SER A 448 -26.90 -9.84 -3.52
N TYR A 449 -27.93 -9.05 -3.20
CA TYR A 449 -28.82 -8.46 -4.19
C TYR A 449 -28.08 -7.65 -5.25
N PHE A 450 -27.24 -6.68 -4.87
CA PHE A 450 -26.53 -5.84 -5.86
C PHE A 450 -25.47 -6.63 -6.61
N VAL A 451 -24.82 -7.59 -5.96
CA VAL A 451 -23.86 -8.49 -6.62
C VAL A 451 -24.54 -9.28 -7.74
N VAL A 452 -25.71 -9.88 -7.47
CA VAL A 452 -26.43 -10.70 -8.44
C VAL A 452 -27.07 -9.84 -9.54
N THR A 453 -27.78 -8.76 -9.18
CA THR A 453 -28.53 -7.94 -10.15
C THR A 453 -27.66 -7.12 -11.09
N SER A 454 -26.41 -6.81 -10.71
CA SER A 454 -25.50 -6.07 -11.57
C SER A 454 -24.97 -6.91 -12.74
N ASN A 455 -24.96 -8.24 -12.65
CA ASN A 455 -24.56 -9.10 -13.76
C ASN A 455 -25.21 -10.51 -13.70
N PRO A 456 -26.55 -10.60 -13.82
CA PRO A 456 -27.31 -11.80 -13.49
C PRO A 456 -26.93 -13.02 -14.35
N SER A 457 -26.55 -12.81 -15.61
CA SER A 457 -26.17 -13.89 -16.54
C SER A 457 -24.92 -14.66 -16.12
N SER A 458 -24.08 -14.08 -15.28
CA SER A 458 -22.86 -14.71 -14.76
C SER A 458 -22.93 -14.93 -13.25
N ALA A 459 -24.00 -14.51 -12.56
CA ALA A 459 -24.01 -14.42 -11.11
C ALA A 459 -23.76 -15.76 -10.39
N LEU A 460 -24.04 -16.89 -11.05
CA LEU A 460 -23.83 -18.23 -10.54
C LEU A 460 -22.51 -18.83 -11.07
N ILE A 461 -21.71 -19.42 -10.19
CA ILE A 461 -20.54 -20.23 -10.54
C ILE A 461 -20.99 -21.50 -11.27
N ALA A 462 -22.14 -22.06 -10.90
CA ALA A 462 -22.73 -23.22 -11.59
C ALA A 462 -22.90 -22.98 -13.10
N SER A 463 -23.02 -21.72 -13.55
CA SER A 463 -23.07 -21.38 -14.98
C SER A 463 -21.75 -21.63 -15.71
N ASP A 464 -20.61 -21.64 -15.02
CA ASP A 464 -19.27 -21.77 -15.62
C ASP A 464 -18.99 -23.19 -16.15
N VAL A 465 -19.75 -24.19 -15.69
CA VAL A 465 -19.63 -25.60 -16.11
C VAL A 465 -20.72 -26.05 -17.09
N VAL A 466 -21.62 -25.14 -17.48
CA VAL A 466 -22.68 -25.43 -18.47
C VAL A 466 -22.11 -25.32 -19.88
N ILE A 467 -22.39 -26.32 -20.72
CA ILE A 467 -21.90 -26.43 -22.09
C ILE A 467 -23.04 -26.14 -23.10
N PRO A 468 -22.99 -25.02 -23.84
CA PRO A 468 -23.91 -24.73 -24.94
C PRO A 468 -23.66 -25.64 -26.16
N PRO A 469 -24.65 -25.87 -27.03
CA PRO A 469 -26.04 -25.37 -26.97
C PRO A 469 -26.98 -26.27 -26.16
N ALA A 470 -26.61 -27.52 -25.87
CA ALA A 470 -27.49 -28.49 -25.23
C ALA A 470 -27.82 -28.18 -23.75
N GLN A 471 -27.05 -27.25 -23.15
CA GLN A 471 -27.07 -26.88 -21.74
C GLN A 471 -26.76 -28.06 -20.82
N ASP A 472 -25.83 -28.92 -21.25
CA ASP A 472 -25.35 -30.03 -20.45
C ASP A 472 -24.30 -29.53 -19.45
N SER A 473 -24.35 -30.04 -18.22
CA SER A 473 -23.46 -29.70 -17.11
C SER A 473 -22.92 -30.98 -16.48
N SER A 474 -21.70 -30.95 -15.96
CA SER A 474 -21.28 -31.96 -14.98
C SER A 474 -22.15 -31.86 -13.72
N SER A 475 -22.20 -32.92 -12.91
CA SER A 475 -22.84 -32.81 -11.59
C SER A 475 -22.17 -31.75 -10.73
N LEU A 476 -22.97 -31.04 -9.94
CA LEU A 476 -22.49 -30.05 -8.98
C LEU A 476 -22.21 -30.71 -7.62
N PRO A 477 -21.24 -30.18 -6.84
CA PRO A 477 -21.03 -30.57 -5.44
C PRO A 477 -22.30 -30.39 -4.59
N ASN A 478 -22.41 -31.14 -3.49
CA ASN A 478 -23.57 -31.07 -2.58
C ASN A 478 -23.69 -29.73 -1.82
N ASP A 479 -22.60 -28.97 -1.78
CA ASP A 479 -22.46 -27.67 -1.13
C ASP A 479 -22.24 -26.52 -2.14
N GLN A 480 -22.60 -26.73 -3.41
CA GLN A 480 -22.49 -25.71 -4.46
C GLN A 480 -23.17 -24.39 -4.04
N TRP A 481 -24.33 -24.43 -3.38
CA TRP A 481 -25.00 -23.22 -2.91
C TRP A 481 -24.16 -22.40 -1.92
N ILE A 482 -23.28 -23.05 -1.14
CA ILE A 482 -22.34 -22.38 -0.23
C ILE A 482 -21.22 -21.72 -1.04
N ASP A 483 -20.73 -22.37 -2.10
CA ASP A 483 -19.75 -21.77 -3.01
C ASP A 483 -20.32 -20.52 -3.70
N GLU A 484 -21.58 -20.59 -4.13
CA GLU A 484 -22.31 -19.43 -4.69
C GLU A 484 -22.35 -18.26 -3.70
N THR A 485 -22.84 -18.49 -2.48
CA THR A 485 -22.96 -17.42 -1.49
C THR A 485 -21.60 -16.91 -1.00
N THR A 486 -20.59 -17.77 -0.95
CA THR A 486 -19.21 -17.38 -0.61
C THR A 486 -18.66 -16.44 -1.66
N ALA A 487 -18.88 -16.73 -2.94
CA ALA A 487 -18.47 -15.88 -4.04
C ALA A 487 -19.19 -14.53 -4.06
N TRP A 488 -20.49 -14.52 -3.78
CA TRP A 488 -21.25 -13.28 -3.67
C TRP A 488 -20.73 -12.43 -2.51
N PHE A 489 -20.45 -13.04 -1.36
CA PHE A 489 -19.91 -12.36 -0.20
C PHE A 489 -18.52 -11.75 -0.49
N GLN A 490 -17.61 -12.53 -1.08
CA GLN A 490 -16.27 -12.05 -1.47
C GLN A 490 -16.34 -10.92 -2.50
N THR A 491 -17.21 -11.03 -3.50
CA THR A 491 -17.45 -9.97 -4.49
C THR A 491 -17.99 -8.71 -3.82
N GLY A 492 -18.91 -8.86 -2.85
CA GLY A 492 -19.40 -7.76 -2.03
C GLY A 492 -18.29 -7.09 -1.22
N LEU A 493 -17.38 -7.85 -0.59
CA LEU A 493 -16.24 -7.29 0.12
C LEU A 493 -15.30 -6.50 -0.81
N ALA A 494 -15.01 -7.04 -2.00
CA ALA A 494 -14.23 -6.33 -3.01
C ALA A 494 -14.92 -5.04 -3.47
N SER A 495 -16.26 -5.07 -3.65
CA SER A 495 -17.06 -3.89 -3.98
C SER A 495 -17.00 -2.84 -2.87
N LEU A 496 -17.04 -3.26 -1.60
CA LEU A 496 -16.90 -2.36 -0.46
C LEU A 496 -15.54 -1.66 -0.48
N GLN A 497 -14.44 -2.40 -0.74
CA GLN A 497 -13.10 -1.81 -0.85
C GLN A 497 -13.00 -0.84 -2.04
N LEU A 498 -13.59 -1.18 -3.18
CA LEU A 498 -13.59 -0.36 -4.38
C LEU A 498 -14.29 0.98 -4.15
N GLU A 499 -15.50 0.98 -3.59
CA GLU A 499 -16.26 2.20 -3.27
C GLU A 499 -15.49 3.13 -2.33
N MET A 500 -14.78 2.55 -1.34
CA MET A 500 -13.97 3.34 -0.41
C MET A 500 -12.78 4.01 -1.10
N VAL A 501 -12.08 3.31 -1.99
CA VAL A 501 -10.93 3.82 -2.75
C VAL A 501 -11.34 4.84 -3.83
N GLN A 502 -12.52 4.69 -4.41
CA GLN A 502 -13.01 5.60 -5.45
C GLN A 502 -13.42 6.96 -4.90
N TYR A 503 -13.81 7.07 -3.63
CA TYR A 503 -14.29 8.31 -2.98
C TYR A 503 -13.58 9.63 -3.38
N PRO A 504 -12.23 9.76 -3.34
CA PRO A 504 -11.54 11.01 -3.72
C PRO A 504 -11.64 11.38 -5.21
N ASN A 505 -11.88 10.40 -6.08
CA ASN A 505 -11.92 10.54 -7.53
C ASN A 505 -13.09 9.76 -8.12
N ASN A 506 -14.26 9.91 -7.51
CA ASN A 506 -15.46 9.21 -7.92
C ASN A 506 -16.08 9.94 -9.11
N PHE A 507 -15.29 10.15 -10.18
CA PHE A 507 -15.75 10.76 -11.42
C PHE A 507 -16.09 9.69 -12.43
N TRP A 508 -17.28 9.83 -13.00
CA TRP A 508 -17.75 8.97 -14.05
C TRP A 508 -18.56 9.82 -15.02
N SER A 509 -18.23 9.71 -16.30
CA SER A 509 -18.99 10.32 -17.39
C SER A 509 -19.26 9.26 -18.44
N VAL A 510 -20.53 9.08 -18.78
CA VAL A 510 -20.92 8.37 -20.01
C VAL A 510 -21.24 9.44 -21.01
N ASN A 511 -20.55 9.39 -22.16
CA ASN A 511 -20.88 10.25 -23.30
C ASN A 511 -20.83 11.76 -22.97
N GLY A 512 -19.99 12.19 -22.02
CA GLY A 512 -19.74 13.61 -21.74
C GLY A 512 -20.80 14.31 -20.88
N SER A 513 -21.71 13.59 -20.20
CA SER A 513 -22.53 14.19 -19.14
C SER A 513 -21.69 14.51 -17.91
N GLU A 514 -21.97 15.66 -17.28
CA GLU A 514 -21.44 16.03 -15.97
C GLU A 514 -22.03 15.11 -14.90
N GLN A 515 -21.15 14.46 -14.12
CA GLN A 515 -21.35 13.80 -12.82
C GLN A 515 -22.78 13.29 -12.47
N THR A 516 -23.40 12.48 -13.32
CA THR A 516 -24.66 11.84 -12.92
C THR A 516 -24.38 10.75 -11.88
N GLY A 517 -25.12 10.77 -10.78
CA GLY A 517 -25.07 9.70 -9.79
C GLY A 517 -24.08 9.87 -8.63
N ILE A 518 -23.34 10.97 -8.57
CA ILE A 518 -22.35 11.26 -7.53
C ILE A 518 -22.83 12.47 -6.72
N THR A 519 -22.93 12.31 -5.40
CA THR A 519 -23.21 13.44 -4.49
C THR A 519 -21.87 13.96 -3.96
N PRO A 520 -21.43 15.16 -4.34
CA PRO A 520 -20.24 15.77 -3.76
C PRO A 520 -20.50 16.14 -2.28
N PRO A 521 -19.44 16.26 -1.44
CA PRO A 521 -19.60 16.49 0.00
C PRO A 521 -20.43 17.71 0.38
N ASP A 522 -20.40 18.77 -0.43
CA ASP A 522 -21.11 20.03 -0.23
C ASP A 522 -22.62 19.94 -0.51
N GLU A 523 -23.05 18.95 -1.29
CA GLU A 523 -24.46 18.68 -1.58
C GLU A 523 -25.08 17.64 -0.63
N TYR A 524 -24.29 17.08 0.30
CA TYR A 524 -24.80 16.09 1.23
C TYR A 524 -25.99 16.65 2.06
N PRO A 525 -27.07 15.87 2.27
CA PRO A 525 -28.29 16.37 2.92
C PRO A 525 -28.10 16.89 4.35
N ARG A 526 -27.25 16.25 5.16
CA ARG A 526 -26.94 16.71 6.53
C ARG A 526 -25.80 17.73 6.48
N MET A 527 -26.12 19.00 6.73
CA MET A 527 -25.15 20.09 6.66
C MET A 527 -23.94 19.88 7.58
N GLU A 528 -24.15 19.33 8.77
CA GLU A 528 -23.10 19.01 9.74
C GLU A 528 -22.07 17.98 9.22
N MET A 529 -22.42 17.16 8.22
CA MET A 529 -21.52 16.15 7.65
C MET A 529 -20.71 16.65 6.45
N ARG A 530 -21.05 17.81 5.88
CA ARG A 530 -20.39 18.32 4.66
C ARG A 530 -18.90 18.57 4.87
N ALA A 531 -18.53 19.25 5.96
CA ALA A 531 -17.13 19.54 6.28
C ALA A 531 -16.31 18.27 6.60
N PRO A 532 -16.78 17.34 7.46
CA PRO A 532 -16.11 16.05 7.65
C PRO A 532 -15.95 15.21 6.38
N LEU A 533 -16.99 15.14 5.53
CA LEU A 533 -16.91 14.43 4.25
C LEU A 533 -15.89 15.07 3.31
N SER A 534 -15.85 16.40 3.24
CA SER A 534 -14.84 17.14 2.46
C SER A 534 -13.42 16.89 2.97
N GLU A 535 -13.22 16.86 4.29
CA GLU A 535 -11.93 16.53 4.89
C GLU A 535 -11.45 15.12 4.51
N LEU A 536 -12.37 14.15 4.43
CA LEU A 536 -12.05 12.77 4.05
C LEU A 536 -11.60 12.62 2.59
N CYS A 537 -11.83 13.60 1.72
CA CYS A 537 -11.39 13.57 0.32
C CYS A 537 -9.87 13.48 0.20
N GLY A 538 -9.14 14.21 1.05
CA GLY A 538 -7.67 14.18 1.10
C GLY A 538 -7.10 13.09 2.02
N ARG A 539 -7.92 12.15 2.49
CA ARG A 539 -7.54 11.13 3.49
C ARG A 539 -7.73 9.70 3.00
N GLN A 540 -7.70 9.46 1.70
CA GLN A 540 -7.77 8.10 1.17
C GLN A 540 -6.36 7.59 0.82
N LEU A 541 -5.96 6.52 1.47
CA LEU A 541 -4.78 5.74 1.12
C LEU A 541 -5.15 4.78 -0.01
N GLY A 542 -4.25 4.69 -0.98
CA GLY A 542 -4.17 3.61 -1.92
C GLY A 542 -2.87 2.83 -1.72
N THR A 543 -2.74 1.77 -2.50
CA THR A 543 -1.51 1.02 -2.63
C THR A 543 -1.06 1.05 -4.08
N ASN A 544 0.25 0.97 -4.29
CA ASN A 544 0.81 0.90 -5.63
C ASN A 544 2.01 -0.05 -5.62
N THR A 545 2.16 -0.77 -6.72
CA THR A 545 3.39 -1.49 -7.06
C THR A 545 3.93 -0.97 -8.40
N GLY A 546 5.17 -0.50 -8.40
CA GLY A 546 5.98 -0.19 -9.58
C GLY A 546 5.94 1.26 -10.05
N SER A 547 4.89 2.03 -9.75
CA SER A 547 4.74 3.38 -10.32
C SER A 547 5.27 4.49 -9.42
N TYR A 548 5.21 4.31 -8.10
CA TYR A 548 5.56 5.34 -7.11
C TYR A 548 6.45 4.79 -6.00
N GLN A 549 7.22 5.68 -5.40
CA GLN A 549 8.05 5.44 -4.22
C GLN A 549 7.73 6.46 -3.14
N SER A 550 7.63 5.97 -1.90
CA SER A 550 7.35 6.81 -0.72
C SER A 550 8.59 6.88 0.18
N PHE A 551 8.97 8.09 0.58
CA PHE A 551 10.18 8.41 1.32
C PHE A 551 9.85 8.96 2.71
N SER A 552 10.62 8.56 3.72
CA SER A 552 10.56 9.17 5.05
C SER A 552 11.20 10.56 5.03
N LEU A 553 10.41 11.61 5.30
CA LEU A 553 10.92 13.00 5.29
C LEU A 553 12.00 13.21 6.37
N ILE A 554 11.80 12.66 7.57
CA ILE A 554 12.81 12.74 8.64
C ILE A 554 14.11 12.04 8.25
N GLY A 555 14.04 10.89 7.57
CA GLY A 555 15.23 10.20 7.07
C GLY A 555 16.02 11.07 6.08
N LEU A 556 15.33 11.72 5.14
CA LEU A 556 15.93 12.66 4.20
C LEU A 556 16.60 13.85 4.92
N LEU A 557 15.90 14.45 5.89
CA LEU A 557 16.42 15.59 6.65
C LEU A 557 17.63 15.22 7.50
N VAL A 558 17.61 14.07 8.18
CA VAL A 558 18.74 13.61 9.01
C VAL A 558 19.99 13.38 8.15
N ILE A 559 19.86 12.71 7.00
CA ILE A 559 20.98 12.52 6.07
C ILE A 559 21.49 13.87 5.57
N GLY A 560 20.59 14.75 5.12
CA GLY A 560 20.95 16.07 4.60
C GLY A 560 21.66 16.97 5.62
N ILE A 561 21.14 17.04 6.85
CA ILE A 561 21.72 17.88 7.92
C ILE A 561 23.09 17.34 8.36
N ILE A 562 23.22 16.02 8.57
CA ILE A 562 24.50 15.43 8.98
C ILE A 562 25.54 15.62 7.87
N ALA A 563 25.17 15.35 6.61
CA ALA A 563 26.05 15.57 5.47
C ALA A 563 26.51 17.03 5.38
N PHE A 564 25.59 17.98 5.53
CA PHE A 564 25.91 19.40 5.52
C PHE A 564 26.87 19.79 6.64
N LEU A 565 26.63 19.33 7.87
CA LEU A 565 27.50 19.63 9.02
C LEU A 565 28.90 19.05 8.85
N VAL A 566 29.01 17.79 8.39
CA VAL A 566 30.31 17.15 8.13
C VAL A 566 31.04 17.84 6.99
N PHE A 567 30.34 18.21 5.92
CA PHE A 567 30.94 18.93 4.81
C PHE A 567 31.47 20.30 5.24
N LEU A 568 30.63 21.08 5.94
CA LEU A 568 30.99 22.40 6.46
C LEU A 568 32.19 22.33 7.41
N THR A 569 32.20 21.36 8.33
CA THR A 569 33.33 21.15 9.24
C THR A 569 34.59 20.71 8.49
N SER A 570 34.48 19.82 7.49
CA SER A 570 35.62 19.38 6.69
C SER A 570 36.30 20.51 5.92
N LEU A 571 35.52 21.51 5.45
CA LEU A 571 36.04 22.68 4.75
C LEU A 571 36.65 23.72 5.68
N THR A 572 36.11 23.83 6.90
CA THR A 572 36.47 24.93 7.82
C THR A 572 37.46 24.52 8.92
N ILE A 573 37.71 23.22 9.09
CA ILE A 573 38.58 22.70 10.16
C ILE A 573 39.98 23.29 10.11
N THR A 574 40.55 23.50 8.93
CA THR A 574 41.90 24.07 8.75
C THR A 574 41.96 25.56 9.08
N TYR A 575 40.83 26.27 9.12
CA TYR A 575 40.80 27.70 9.45
C TYR A 575 40.63 27.94 10.95
N TRP A 576 39.70 27.22 11.60
CA TRP A 576 39.38 27.47 13.00
C TRP A 576 40.15 26.59 13.98
N ALA A 577 40.44 25.33 13.65
CA ALA A 577 41.12 24.43 14.57
C ALA A 577 42.53 24.92 14.99
N PRO A 578 43.33 25.56 14.12
CA PRO A 578 44.64 26.09 14.53
C PRO A 578 44.58 27.13 15.66
N LEU A 579 43.44 27.78 15.91
CA LEU A 579 43.27 28.71 17.04
C LEU A 579 43.32 28.00 18.39
N PHE A 580 43.06 26.69 18.41
CA PHE A 580 42.97 25.87 19.63
C PHE A 580 44.14 24.89 19.77
N VAL A 581 45.10 24.91 18.85
CA VAL A 581 46.23 23.98 18.83
C VAL A 581 47.55 24.75 19.05
N ARG A 582 48.52 24.10 19.71
CA ARG A 582 49.85 24.66 19.93
C ARG A 582 50.55 24.98 18.60
N GLU A 583 51.25 26.11 18.58
CA GLU A 583 51.90 26.69 17.39
C GLU A 583 52.79 25.69 16.62
N HIS A 584 53.58 24.88 17.32
CA HIS A 584 54.45 23.88 16.67
C HIS A 584 53.69 22.83 15.86
N LYS A 585 52.46 22.45 16.25
CA LYS A 585 51.67 21.46 15.52
C LYS A 585 51.00 22.06 14.28
N LYS A 586 50.62 23.34 14.37
CA LYS A 586 50.18 24.11 13.20
C LYS A 586 51.28 24.18 12.15
N ILE A 587 52.48 24.56 12.56
CA ILE A 587 53.65 24.65 11.66
C ILE A 587 53.96 23.27 11.04
N ALA A 588 53.89 22.19 11.83
CA ALA A 588 54.08 20.83 11.31
C ALA A 588 53.02 20.47 10.24
N TYR A 589 51.74 20.76 10.50
CA TYR A 589 50.66 20.48 9.54
C TYR A 589 50.81 21.26 8.23
N ASP A 590 51.24 22.52 8.30
CA ASP A 590 51.50 23.33 7.11
C ASP A 590 52.73 22.83 6.35
N ALA A 591 53.81 22.47 7.08
CA ALA A 591 55.06 21.98 6.50
C ALA A 591 54.92 20.63 5.80
N ASP A 592 54.05 19.74 6.29
CA ASP A 592 53.81 18.42 5.72
C ASP A 592 52.95 18.46 4.44
N GLY A 593 52.46 19.63 4.01
CA GLY A 593 51.70 19.78 2.77
C GLY A 593 52.54 19.46 1.53
N LYS A 594 51.98 18.76 0.54
CA LYS A 594 52.70 18.28 -0.65
C LYS A 594 53.48 19.38 -1.40
N LEU A 595 52.91 20.58 -1.52
CA LEU A 595 53.58 21.71 -2.18
C LEU A 595 54.66 22.34 -1.29
N GLN A 596 54.48 22.30 0.03
CA GLN A 596 55.49 22.76 0.98
C GLN A 596 56.67 21.77 1.06
N LEU A 597 56.42 20.47 0.94
CA LEU A 597 57.48 19.46 0.80
C LEU A 597 58.27 19.65 -0.49
N LEU A 598 57.60 19.91 -1.62
CA LEU A 598 58.26 20.27 -2.87
C LEU A 598 59.09 21.56 -2.73
N ARG A 599 58.55 22.58 -2.07
CA ARG A 599 59.27 23.82 -1.76
C ARG A 599 60.55 23.56 -0.97
N GLN A 600 60.47 22.76 0.09
CA GLN A 600 61.62 22.39 0.92
C GLN A 600 62.69 21.64 0.11
N LEU A 601 62.28 20.74 -0.78
CA LEU A 601 63.17 20.06 -1.72
C LEU A 601 63.84 21.05 -2.68
N LEU A 602 63.08 21.93 -3.33
CA LEU A 602 63.61 22.93 -4.25
C LEU A 602 64.57 23.89 -3.55
N GLN A 603 64.25 24.30 -2.32
CA GLN A 603 65.11 25.11 -1.49
C GLN A 603 66.42 24.39 -1.12
N ALA A 604 66.37 23.07 -0.86
CA ALA A 604 67.57 22.26 -0.65
C ALA A 604 68.44 22.13 -1.92
N HIS A 605 67.83 22.24 -3.10
CA HIS A 605 68.52 22.29 -4.40
C HIS A 605 68.96 23.71 -4.79
N GLY A 606 68.86 24.69 -3.89
CA GLY A 606 69.36 26.06 -4.09
C GLY A 606 68.36 27.04 -4.71
N LEU A 607 67.08 26.66 -4.85
CA LEU A 607 66.04 27.58 -5.31
C LEU A 607 65.58 28.50 -4.15
N GLU A 608 66.11 29.71 -4.13
CA GLU A 608 65.80 30.77 -3.15
C GLU A 608 64.75 31.76 -3.69
N GLY A 609 64.30 32.73 -2.86
CA GLY A 609 63.37 33.78 -3.32
C GLY A 609 61.88 33.56 -3.01
N TRP A 610 61.55 32.60 -2.14
CA TRP A 610 60.17 32.35 -1.68
C TRP A 610 59.57 33.53 -0.90
N GLU A 611 58.30 33.84 -1.16
CA GLU A 611 57.60 34.91 -0.49
C GLU A 611 57.32 34.57 0.98
N ARG A 612 57.74 35.42 1.93
CA ARG A 612 57.56 35.16 3.37
C ARG A 612 56.11 34.91 3.78
N ARG A 613 55.15 35.56 3.12
CA ARG A 613 53.71 35.44 3.44
C ARG A 613 53.14 34.06 3.08
N THR A 614 53.78 33.34 2.15
CA THR A 614 53.31 32.03 1.68
C THR A 614 54.08 30.86 2.30
N LEU A 615 55.03 31.13 3.21
CA LEU A 615 55.80 30.09 3.91
C LEU A 615 54.95 29.21 4.83
N THR A 616 53.81 29.72 5.29
CA THR A 616 52.81 29.01 6.11
C THR A 616 51.46 28.92 5.40
N ALA A 617 51.41 29.22 4.10
CA ALA A 617 50.21 29.05 3.28
C ALA A 617 50.19 27.66 2.65
N GLU A 618 49.04 27.21 2.15
CA GLU A 618 48.95 25.91 1.47
C GLU A 618 49.74 25.87 0.15
N VAL A 619 49.82 27.01 -0.55
CA VAL A 619 50.57 27.16 -1.80
C VAL A 619 51.73 28.14 -1.58
N PRO A 620 53.00 27.68 -1.60
CA PRO A 620 54.16 28.56 -1.57
C PRO A 620 54.36 29.23 -2.93
N ALA A 621 54.66 30.53 -2.93
CA ALA A 621 54.88 31.33 -4.13
C ALA A 621 56.29 31.96 -4.14
N LEU A 622 56.88 32.08 -5.33
CA LEU A 622 58.10 32.84 -5.56
C LEU A 622 57.77 34.33 -5.68
N ARG A 623 58.72 35.20 -5.33
CA ARG A 623 58.62 36.63 -5.65
C ARG A 623 58.65 36.81 -7.18
N GLU A 624 57.92 37.81 -7.70
CA GLU A 624 57.75 38.15 -9.13
C GLU A 624 59.04 38.18 -9.98
N SER A 625 60.23 38.20 -9.39
CA SER A 625 61.52 38.22 -10.10
C SER A 625 62.14 36.84 -10.40
N HIS A 626 61.44 35.73 -10.11
CA HIS A 626 61.95 34.36 -10.32
C HIS A 626 60.86 33.44 -10.90
N GLU A 627 60.56 33.57 -12.20
CA GLU A 627 59.50 32.80 -12.87
C GLU A 627 59.99 31.51 -13.54
N GLU A 628 61.30 31.32 -13.73
CA GLU A 628 61.84 30.15 -14.44
C GLU A 628 62.48 29.13 -13.48
N ALA A 629 61.88 27.95 -13.39
CA ALA A 629 62.48 26.75 -12.78
C ALA A 629 62.50 25.62 -13.83
N THR A 630 63.68 25.25 -14.32
CA THR A 630 63.87 24.12 -15.23
C THR A 630 63.90 22.81 -14.45
N ALA A 631 62.83 22.00 -14.58
CA ALA A 631 62.88 20.60 -14.21
C ALA A 631 63.69 19.83 -15.27
N GLY A 632 65.00 19.72 -15.07
CA GLY A 632 65.87 18.89 -15.91
C GLY A 632 65.57 17.39 -15.72
N PRO A 633 65.83 16.53 -16.74
CA PRO A 633 65.57 15.10 -16.63
C PRO A 633 66.49 14.49 -15.56
N ALA A 634 65.98 13.49 -14.84
CA ALA A 634 66.75 12.71 -13.88
C ALA A 634 67.96 12.10 -14.59
N GLU A 635 69.13 12.71 -14.38
CA GLU A 635 70.40 12.07 -14.67
C GLU A 635 70.46 10.76 -13.86
N ARG A 636 70.83 9.68 -14.56
CA ARG A 636 71.20 8.40 -13.97
C ARG A 636 72.44 8.63 -13.12
N SER A 637 72.25 9.07 -11.89
CA SER A 637 73.31 9.20 -10.90
C SER A 637 73.66 7.82 -10.36
N ASP A 638 74.85 7.35 -10.71
CA ASP A 638 75.50 6.17 -10.14
C ASP A 638 76.10 6.45 -8.74
N ASP A 639 75.75 7.58 -8.08
CA ASP A 639 76.28 7.96 -6.76
C ASP A 639 75.51 7.36 -5.56
N PHE A 640 74.91 6.18 -5.74
CA PHE A 640 74.38 5.42 -4.60
C PHE A 640 75.45 4.58 -3.87
N VAL A 641 76.74 4.98 -3.91
CA VAL A 641 77.77 4.53 -2.96
C VAL A 641 78.84 5.63 -2.84
N GLY A 642 78.77 6.47 -1.80
CA GLY A 642 79.92 7.28 -1.39
C GLY A 642 79.60 8.67 -0.89
N TYR A 643 79.15 8.80 0.37
CA TYR A 643 79.43 10.02 1.12
C TYR A 643 79.94 9.67 2.52
N GLN A 644 81.25 9.51 2.60
CA GLN A 644 81.99 9.78 3.83
C GLN A 644 82.22 11.29 3.93
N ARG A 645 81.85 11.86 5.10
CA ARG A 645 82.19 13.20 5.63
C ARG A 645 81.53 14.36 4.88
N THR A 646 80.63 15.18 5.45
CA THR A 646 80.40 15.61 6.84
C THR A 646 79.02 16.30 6.95
N VAL A 647 78.09 15.74 7.73
CA VAL A 647 77.34 16.44 8.80
C VAL A 647 76.99 15.35 9.82
N VAL A 648 77.66 15.37 10.95
CA VAL A 648 77.43 14.45 12.06
C VAL A 648 76.12 14.82 12.74
N ALA A 649 75.06 14.05 12.52
CA ALA A 649 73.96 13.99 13.48
C ALA A 649 74.48 13.23 14.71
N HIS A 650 74.65 13.94 15.82
CA HIS A 650 75.03 13.34 17.10
C HIS A 650 73.97 12.33 17.55
N ILE A 651 74.30 11.04 17.42
CA ILE A 651 73.61 9.96 18.11
C ILE A 651 74.40 9.69 19.40
N HIS A 652 73.80 9.99 20.55
CA HIS A 652 74.37 9.62 21.84
C HIS A 652 74.37 8.09 22.02
N PRO A 653 75.48 7.45 22.43
CA PRO A 653 75.50 6.04 22.80
C PRO A 653 74.92 5.82 24.21
N PRO A 654 74.42 4.62 24.53
CA PRO A 654 73.97 4.28 25.87
C PRO A 654 75.16 4.14 26.83
N LYS A 655 75.00 4.66 28.05
CA LYS A 655 75.93 4.44 29.17
C LYS A 655 76.10 2.93 29.42
N MET A 656 77.31 2.41 29.22
CA MET A 656 77.75 1.20 29.90
C MET A 656 78.23 1.57 31.30
N THR A 657 77.69 0.86 32.29
CA THR A 657 78.23 0.75 33.65
C THR A 657 79.53 -0.04 33.62
N SER A 658 80.50 0.38 34.45
CA SER A 658 81.77 -0.29 34.71
C SER A 658 81.58 -1.72 35.21
N ASP A 659 82.44 -2.63 34.76
CA ASP A 659 83.64 -3.02 35.52
C ASP A 659 84.86 -3.08 34.59
#